data_AF-A0A2X3WBI8-F1
#
_entry.id   AF-A0A2X3WBI8-F1
#
_cell.length_a   1.000
_cell.length_b   1.000
_cell.length_c   1.000
_cell.angle_alpha   90.00
_cell.angle_beta   90.00
_cell.angle_gamma   90.00
#
_symmetry.space_group_name_H-M   'P 1'
#
loop_
_entity.id
_entity.type
_entity.pdbx_description
1 polymer ?
#
loop_
_entity_poly.entity_id
_entity_poly.type
_entity_poly.pdbx_seq_one_letter_code
_entity_poly.pdbx_strand_id
1 'polypeptide(L)'
;MTGIKRNKKSLLVYGTSFTLPIGIMFFVLFTNNIYWGSDTTILASDAFHQYVNFNILIRNVLHDTSSFFYSFKAGLGFNLYALMSYYLGSFFTPLTYFFNGENMADAYYLFILLKFGLIGLSASYCFSRIYPKLNAKLLILLSTSYALMSFSTSQLELINWLDTFILLPFILLGLHRLTIEGKLGLYYVSLCLLLVQNYFFGYITAIFLTLWFLTNLSWDFKERIQRLRDFIIISLLAVLSSSFMLLPTYLDLKHNGDQFTRLTSLFTENSWYFDLFAKNFVGSYDTTQYQALPTIYIGLLPLVLALSFFTIKSIKWQVKCAYLMLLIVLIISFIIQPLNLFWQGMHAPNMFLYRYSWVVSTVLILMAAETLSRLEELKLSHVYLPILMLITGFTGALFFKSHYLFLTNHQIAITFPFLAAYCLLLYSLVKRILPIRQMVVLMACFTIFEMGCNTYFQIKGIEQEWNFPGRTAYSGDFQATEKLLAKTDNSGLFYRIGQDNHYSLNDGMKYHYNSIAQFSSVKNKQAAQVLDRLGFRSDGNHATIAYHNNTLLMDSLFAIKYRLSQNPAEIYRFQKIAQIDQLSLFQNQNDLPLVLLSNGLYNDVNLNQNQIYNQERFVEALTGENYHLYNEIPIELKSNLHMIDNRLFANSLDKESITVNYRVNDPKTSQLYLMINNLQFSNQDQQNLLLKTPRFSAQQELTDAYPLFNLGTYSKGESFDFSLVVMNNLSVSFDQPQLFALDLEAYQRLIDHFKSQKVELAVKNNHINLHYKTQKEASLLFTLPYDKGWKASRDGKPVTITKAQGGLMKINVPKGKGKIKMTFIPEGLILGCLLSLIGFLLFLIYQSIQTHQTSKKPLHDK
;
A
#
# COMPACT_ATOMS: atom_id res chain seq x y z
N MET A 1 20.42 -32.33 -36.12
CA MET A 1 21.30 -31.33 -35.45
C MET A 1 20.81 -29.87 -35.53
N THR A 2 19.85 -29.51 -36.38
CA THR A 2 19.35 -28.13 -36.57
C THR A 2 18.33 -27.66 -35.52
N GLY A 3 17.47 -28.55 -35.00
CA GLY A 3 16.51 -28.24 -33.93
C GLY A 3 17.17 -27.93 -32.57
N ILE A 4 18.19 -28.70 -32.19
CA ILE A 4 18.93 -28.52 -30.92
C ILE A 4 19.69 -27.18 -30.91
N LYS A 5 20.29 -26.77 -32.04
CA LYS A 5 20.99 -25.46 -32.15
C LYS A 5 20.02 -24.28 -32.10
N ARG A 6 18.80 -24.41 -32.64
CA ARG A 6 17.75 -23.38 -32.57
C ARG A 6 17.21 -23.23 -31.14
N ASN A 7 16.99 -24.35 -30.43
CA ASN A 7 16.56 -24.33 -29.03
C ASN A 7 17.63 -23.76 -28.10
N LYS A 8 18.91 -24.09 -28.30
CA LYS A 8 20.03 -23.50 -27.51
C LYS A 8 20.15 -21.99 -27.66
N LYS A 9 19.99 -21.45 -28.88
CA LYS A 9 20.02 -19.99 -29.12
C LYS A 9 18.85 -19.26 -28.47
N SER A 10 17.66 -19.86 -28.48
CA SER A 10 16.48 -19.30 -27.81
C SER A 10 16.65 -19.31 -26.29
N LEU A 11 17.18 -20.39 -25.74
CA LEU A 11 17.43 -20.53 -24.30
C LEU A 11 18.44 -19.50 -23.79
N LEU A 12 19.51 -19.24 -24.55
CA LEU A 12 20.50 -18.22 -24.19
C LEU A 12 19.88 -16.82 -24.14
N VAL A 13 19.07 -16.46 -25.14
CA VAL A 13 18.41 -15.13 -25.20
C VAL A 13 17.47 -14.95 -24.02
N TYR A 14 16.61 -15.93 -23.75
CA TYR A 14 15.67 -15.87 -22.64
C TYR A 14 16.37 -15.91 -21.28
N GLY A 15 17.41 -16.75 -21.13
CA GLY A 15 18.24 -16.79 -19.94
C GLY A 15 18.94 -15.46 -19.67
N THR A 16 19.54 -14.84 -20.69
CA THR A 16 20.17 -13.51 -20.55
C THR A 16 19.14 -12.42 -20.25
N SER A 17 17.98 -12.42 -20.90
CA SER A 17 16.90 -11.48 -20.58
C SER A 17 16.37 -11.63 -19.14
N PHE A 18 16.48 -12.80 -18.54
CA PHE A 18 16.17 -13.03 -17.13
C PHE A 18 17.31 -12.56 -16.20
N THR A 19 18.54 -12.98 -16.46
CA THR A 19 19.66 -12.73 -15.55
C THR A 19 20.22 -11.32 -15.62
N LEU A 20 20.12 -10.62 -16.76
CA LEU A 20 20.72 -9.30 -16.94
C LEU A 20 20.05 -8.21 -16.08
N PRO A 21 18.71 -8.07 -16.05
CA PRO A 21 18.05 -7.15 -15.13
C PRO A 21 18.36 -7.47 -13.66
N ILE A 22 18.40 -8.76 -13.30
CA ILE A 22 18.82 -9.22 -11.96
C ILE A 22 20.22 -8.71 -11.63
N GLY A 23 21.19 -8.91 -12.51
CA GLY A 23 22.58 -8.52 -12.29
C GLY A 23 22.74 -7.01 -12.11
N ILE A 24 22.05 -6.21 -12.93
CA ILE A 24 22.07 -4.74 -12.82
C ILE A 24 21.45 -4.31 -11.48
N MET A 25 20.25 -4.79 -11.16
CA MET A 25 19.57 -4.43 -9.90
C MET A 25 20.37 -4.90 -8.69
N PHE A 26 20.90 -6.12 -8.71
CA PHE A 26 21.77 -6.68 -7.67
C PHE A 26 22.98 -5.77 -7.42
N PHE A 27 23.71 -5.38 -8.47
CA PHE A 27 24.90 -4.55 -8.32
C PHE A 27 24.54 -3.16 -7.78
N VAL A 28 23.45 -2.56 -8.26
CA VAL A 28 22.98 -1.27 -7.74
C VAL A 28 22.60 -1.35 -6.27
N LEU A 29 21.80 -2.35 -5.86
CA LEU A 29 21.43 -2.53 -4.46
C LEU A 29 22.66 -2.82 -3.59
N PHE A 30 23.62 -3.61 -4.10
CA PHE A 30 24.88 -3.88 -3.43
C PHE A 30 25.69 -2.60 -3.18
N THR A 31 25.74 -1.67 -4.15
CA THR A 31 26.39 -0.35 -3.93
C THR A 31 25.68 0.54 -2.91
N ASN A 32 24.45 0.19 -2.52
CA ASN A 32 23.67 0.84 -1.46
C ASN A 32 23.70 0.06 -0.14
N ASN A 33 24.60 -0.92 0.01
CA ASN A 33 24.68 -1.82 1.16
C ASN A 33 23.40 -2.63 1.41
N ILE A 34 22.63 -2.93 0.35
CA ILE A 34 21.42 -3.74 0.39
C ILE A 34 21.69 -5.08 -0.30
N TYR A 35 21.78 -6.14 0.50
CA TYR A 35 21.90 -7.52 0.04
C TYR A 35 21.36 -8.48 1.10
N TRP A 36 21.31 -9.76 0.79
CA TRP A 36 20.82 -10.75 1.75
C TRP A 36 21.63 -10.73 3.05
N GLY A 37 20.97 -10.46 4.18
CA GLY A 37 21.60 -10.38 5.48
C GLY A 37 22.37 -9.07 5.78
N SER A 38 22.32 -8.06 4.91
CA SER A 38 22.98 -6.76 5.15
C SER A 38 22.34 -5.96 6.29
N ASP A 39 23.09 -5.02 6.87
CA ASP A 39 22.61 -4.12 7.92
C ASP A 39 21.51 -3.15 7.45
N THR A 40 21.41 -2.88 6.15
CA THR A 40 20.34 -2.08 5.56
C THR A 40 19.33 -2.99 4.86
N THR A 41 18.03 -2.78 5.07
CA THR A 41 16.96 -3.57 4.42
C THR A 41 16.43 -2.86 3.17
N ILE A 42 15.79 -3.60 2.26
CA ILE A 42 15.17 -3.02 1.05
C ILE A 42 13.81 -2.34 1.32
N LEU A 43 13.37 -2.28 2.58
CA LEU A 43 12.00 -1.94 2.95
C LEU A 43 11.80 -0.42 3.03
N ALA A 44 11.96 0.33 1.96
CA ALA A 44 11.62 1.76 1.97
C ALA A 44 10.10 1.99 2.05
N SER A 45 9.66 3.09 2.67
CA SER A 45 8.26 3.55 2.65
C SER A 45 7.25 2.46 3.08
N ASP A 46 6.16 2.29 2.32
CA ASP A 46 5.10 1.30 2.52
C ASP A 46 5.61 -0.15 2.59
N ALA A 47 6.79 -0.47 2.05
CA ALA A 47 7.37 -1.81 2.18
C ALA A 47 7.61 -2.18 3.65
N PHE A 48 8.06 -1.22 4.48
CA PHE A 48 8.31 -1.42 5.90
C PHE A 48 7.03 -1.49 6.73
N HIS A 49 6.15 -0.51 6.54
CA HIS A 49 4.99 -0.37 7.43
C HIS A 49 3.84 -1.29 7.02
N GLN A 50 3.65 -1.56 5.72
CA GLN A 50 2.50 -2.30 5.20
C GLN A 50 2.90 -3.66 4.62
N TYR A 51 3.57 -3.67 3.46
CA TYR A 51 3.66 -4.86 2.64
C TYR A 51 4.37 -6.02 3.37
N VAL A 52 5.51 -5.78 4.02
CA VAL A 52 6.24 -6.86 4.71
C VAL A 52 5.40 -7.51 5.81
N ASN A 53 4.63 -6.70 6.53
CA ASN A 53 3.73 -7.16 7.60
C ASN A 53 2.54 -7.94 7.03
N PHE A 54 2.02 -7.55 5.86
CA PHE A 54 0.98 -8.30 5.15
C PHE A 54 1.49 -9.66 4.65
N ASN A 55 2.74 -9.73 4.19
CA ASN A 55 3.36 -10.98 3.79
C ASN A 55 3.62 -11.91 4.99
N ILE A 56 4.03 -11.36 6.14
CA ILE A 56 4.13 -12.14 7.39
C ILE A 56 2.74 -12.64 7.84
N LEU A 57 1.71 -11.81 7.73
CA LEU A 57 0.34 -12.22 8.02
C LEU A 57 -0.08 -13.41 7.15
N ILE A 58 0.12 -13.36 5.83
CA ILE A 58 -0.23 -14.48 4.96
C ILE A 58 0.63 -15.70 5.23
N ARG A 59 1.94 -15.53 5.46
CA ARG A 59 2.80 -16.63 5.92
C ARG A 59 2.19 -17.33 7.12
N ASN A 60 1.72 -16.57 8.11
CA ASN A 60 1.09 -17.13 9.31
C ASN A 60 -0.24 -17.83 8.99
N VAL A 61 -1.07 -17.28 8.10
CA VAL A 61 -2.28 -17.96 7.62
C VAL A 61 -1.96 -19.26 6.87
N LEU A 62 -0.82 -19.36 6.19
CA LEU A 62 -0.39 -20.58 5.49
C LEU A 62 0.16 -21.66 6.43
N HIS A 63 0.72 -21.29 7.60
CA HIS A 63 1.25 -22.24 8.59
C HIS A 63 0.20 -22.70 9.60
N ASP A 64 -0.73 -21.81 9.98
CA ASP A 64 -1.72 -22.09 11.01
C ASP A 64 -3.11 -22.34 10.42
N THR A 65 -4.08 -22.74 11.25
CA THR A 65 -5.47 -22.93 10.81
C THR A 65 -6.26 -21.62 10.64
N SER A 66 -5.57 -20.47 10.55
CA SER A 66 -6.19 -19.13 10.48
C SER A 66 -7.03 -18.93 9.21
N SER A 67 -7.92 -17.92 9.21
CA SER A 67 -8.81 -17.67 8.07
C SER A 67 -8.15 -16.82 6.99
N PHE A 68 -8.39 -17.15 5.72
CA PHE A 68 -8.12 -16.25 4.58
C PHE A 68 -9.16 -15.14 4.40
N PHE A 69 -10.26 -15.16 5.18
CA PHE A 69 -11.35 -14.21 5.01
C PHE A 69 -11.29 -13.04 5.98
N TYR A 70 -10.98 -13.30 7.25
CA TYR A 70 -11.01 -12.29 8.30
C TYR A 70 -9.83 -12.45 9.26
N SER A 71 -9.25 -11.32 9.67
CA SER A 71 -8.13 -11.29 10.61
C SER A 71 -8.41 -10.28 11.72
N PHE A 72 -8.04 -10.64 12.96
CA PHE A 72 -8.11 -9.76 14.15
C PHE A 72 -6.78 -9.08 14.47
N LYS A 73 -5.76 -9.26 13.62
CA LYS A 73 -4.37 -8.86 13.88
C LYS A 73 -4.11 -7.36 13.76
N ALA A 74 -5.10 -6.58 13.31
CA ALA A 74 -5.04 -5.12 13.25
C ALA A 74 -6.46 -4.52 13.23
N GLY A 75 -6.60 -3.23 13.56
CA GLY A 75 -7.76 -2.40 13.25
C GLY A 75 -9.10 -2.87 13.84
N LEU A 76 -9.09 -3.49 15.03
CA LEU A 76 -10.18 -4.30 15.62
C LEU A 76 -10.53 -5.58 14.85
N GLY A 77 -10.28 -5.62 13.56
CA GLY A 77 -10.40 -6.78 12.70
C GLY A 77 -10.87 -6.35 11.33
N PHE A 78 -10.37 -7.02 10.30
CA PHE A 78 -10.56 -6.57 8.92
C PHE A 78 -10.76 -7.73 7.94
N ASN A 79 -11.37 -7.39 6.81
CA ASN A 79 -11.58 -8.26 5.67
C ASN A 79 -10.23 -8.53 4.98
N LEU A 80 -9.58 -9.64 5.35
CA LEU A 80 -8.30 -10.05 4.78
C LEU A 80 -8.43 -10.34 3.27
N TYR A 81 -9.57 -10.85 2.84
CA TYR A 81 -9.80 -11.16 1.43
C TYR A 81 -9.78 -9.92 0.54
N ALA A 82 -10.42 -8.82 0.98
CA ALA A 82 -10.35 -7.54 0.28
C ALA A 82 -8.92 -6.96 0.27
N LEU A 83 -8.20 -7.06 1.40
CA LEU A 83 -6.78 -6.65 1.46
C LEU A 83 -5.93 -7.40 0.43
N MET A 84 -6.13 -8.72 0.29
CA MET A 84 -5.35 -9.56 -0.63
C MET A 84 -5.47 -9.13 -2.09
N SER A 85 -6.63 -8.61 -2.50
CA SER A 85 -6.92 -8.23 -3.89
C SER A 85 -6.07 -7.09 -4.48
N TYR A 86 -5.35 -6.36 -3.61
CA TYR A 86 -4.41 -5.32 -3.98
C TYR A 86 -2.99 -5.59 -3.45
N TYR A 87 -2.89 -6.06 -2.21
CA TYR A 87 -1.63 -6.16 -1.47
C TYR A 87 -0.99 -7.55 -1.45
N LEU A 88 -1.67 -8.61 -1.89
CA LEU A 88 -1.16 -9.98 -1.73
C LEU A 88 -1.49 -10.90 -2.91
N GLY A 89 -1.95 -10.37 -4.04
CA GLY A 89 -2.31 -11.15 -5.23
C GLY A 89 -1.14 -11.76 -6.01
N SER A 90 0.12 -11.47 -5.64
CA SER A 90 1.30 -11.90 -6.39
C SER A 90 1.47 -13.43 -6.49
N PHE A 91 2.07 -13.90 -7.58
CA PHE A 91 2.53 -15.29 -7.71
C PHE A 91 3.56 -15.69 -6.66
N PHE A 92 4.22 -14.71 -6.04
CA PHE A 92 5.24 -14.90 -5.01
C PHE A 92 4.64 -14.96 -3.60
N THR A 93 3.40 -14.54 -3.40
CA THR A 93 2.76 -14.55 -2.07
C THR A 93 2.79 -15.95 -1.42
N PRO A 94 2.51 -17.07 -2.11
CA PRO A 94 2.63 -18.40 -1.51
C PRO A 94 4.06 -18.75 -1.07
N LEU A 95 5.09 -18.16 -1.68
CA LEU A 95 6.48 -18.43 -1.34
C LEU A 95 6.89 -17.82 0.01
N THR A 96 6.09 -16.89 0.55
CA THR A 96 6.27 -16.37 1.92
C THR A 96 6.22 -17.48 2.97
N TYR A 97 5.60 -18.63 2.66
CA TYR A 97 5.61 -19.83 3.49
C TYR A 97 7.02 -20.26 3.95
N PHE A 98 8.04 -20.08 3.10
CA PHE A 98 9.41 -20.51 3.40
C PHE A 98 10.20 -19.52 4.27
N PHE A 99 9.57 -18.44 4.71
CA PHE A 99 10.19 -17.34 5.46
C PHE A 99 9.50 -17.12 6.81
N ASN A 100 10.08 -16.28 7.65
CA ASN A 100 9.58 -15.90 8.96
C ASN A 100 9.73 -14.39 9.19
N GLY A 101 9.30 -13.89 10.35
CA GLY A 101 9.36 -12.46 10.66
C GLY A 101 10.78 -11.87 10.77
N GLU A 102 11.82 -12.68 10.95
CA GLU A 102 13.21 -12.20 11.02
C GLU A 102 13.84 -12.05 9.63
N ASN A 103 13.53 -12.96 8.68
CA ASN A 103 14.13 -12.97 7.35
C ASN A 103 13.20 -12.52 6.21
N MET A 104 11.97 -12.06 6.50
CA MET A 104 11.05 -11.60 5.47
C MET A 104 11.61 -10.41 4.68
N ALA A 105 12.41 -9.53 5.32
CA ALA A 105 13.10 -8.45 4.61
C ALA A 105 14.07 -8.98 3.51
N ASP A 106 14.73 -10.11 3.76
CA ASP A 106 15.60 -10.77 2.78
C ASP A 106 14.79 -11.48 1.69
N ALA A 107 13.62 -12.03 2.05
CA ALA A 107 12.65 -12.55 1.08
C ALA A 107 12.22 -11.47 0.09
N TYR A 108 11.95 -10.25 0.57
CA TYR A 108 11.61 -9.09 -0.25
C TYR A 108 12.71 -8.76 -1.25
N TYR A 109 13.94 -8.68 -0.78
CA TYR A 109 15.11 -8.46 -1.63
C TYR A 109 15.19 -9.50 -2.74
N LEU A 110 15.09 -10.79 -2.40
CA LEU A 110 15.11 -11.88 -3.37
C LEU A 110 13.96 -11.79 -4.38
N PHE A 111 12.74 -11.55 -3.89
CA PHE A 111 11.55 -11.45 -4.72
C PHE A 111 11.63 -10.28 -5.70
N ILE A 112 12.13 -9.12 -5.28
CA ILE A 112 12.34 -7.96 -6.16
C ILE A 112 13.29 -8.34 -7.29
N LEU A 113 14.46 -8.93 -6.99
CA LEU A 113 15.41 -9.38 -8.02
C LEU A 113 14.74 -10.34 -9.00
N LEU A 114 14.10 -11.40 -8.51
CA LEU A 114 13.43 -12.40 -9.35
C LEU A 114 12.33 -11.78 -10.21
N LYS A 115 11.55 -10.83 -9.68
CA LYS A 115 10.51 -10.13 -10.44
C LYS A 115 11.11 -9.31 -11.59
N PHE A 116 12.18 -8.52 -11.36
CA PHE A 116 12.86 -7.81 -12.45
C PHE A 116 13.39 -8.76 -13.53
N GLY A 117 13.92 -9.92 -13.14
CA GLY A 117 14.29 -10.96 -14.10
C GLY A 117 13.10 -11.52 -14.88
N LEU A 118 11.98 -11.82 -14.20
CA LEU A 118 10.77 -12.32 -14.85
C LEU A 118 10.13 -11.30 -15.79
N ILE A 119 10.20 -10.00 -15.49
CA ILE A 119 9.75 -8.92 -16.37
C ILE A 119 10.60 -8.91 -17.65
N GLY A 120 11.93 -9.00 -17.54
CA GLY A 120 12.82 -9.10 -18.70
C GLY A 120 12.56 -10.36 -19.54
N LEU A 121 12.36 -11.50 -18.88
CA LEU A 121 12.02 -12.76 -19.52
C LEU A 121 10.67 -12.71 -20.26
N SER A 122 9.62 -12.19 -19.62
CA SER A 122 8.28 -12.11 -20.21
C SER A 122 8.27 -11.18 -21.42
N ALA A 123 8.93 -10.03 -21.32
CA ALA A 123 9.08 -9.08 -22.43
C ALA A 123 9.84 -9.70 -23.60
N SER A 124 10.99 -10.32 -23.35
CA SER A 124 11.77 -11.00 -24.38
C SER A 124 10.99 -12.11 -25.07
N TYR A 125 10.35 -12.99 -24.29
CA TYR A 125 9.52 -14.06 -24.86
C TYR A 125 8.38 -13.50 -25.70
N CYS A 126 7.59 -12.55 -25.18
CA CYS A 126 6.41 -12.04 -25.85
C CYS A 126 6.73 -11.18 -27.07
N PHE A 127 7.68 -10.25 -26.96
CA PHE A 127 8.08 -9.38 -28.07
C PHE A 127 8.72 -10.17 -29.20
N SER A 128 9.46 -11.27 -28.93
CA SER A 128 9.96 -12.16 -29.99
C SER A 128 8.86 -12.79 -30.85
N ARG A 129 7.63 -12.89 -30.31
CA ARG A 129 6.47 -13.48 -30.98
C ARG A 129 5.60 -12.44 -31.68
N ILE A 130 5.50 -11.23 -31.11
CA ILE A 130 4.85 -10.09 -31.75
C ILE A 130 5.70 -9.60 -32.94
N TYR A 131 7.01 -9.57 -32.77
CA TYR A 131 7.97 -9.02 -33.73
C TYR A 131 8.99 -10.08 -34.18
N PRO A 132 8.60 -11.08 -35.00
CA PRO A 132 9.45 -12.21 -35.35
C PRO A 132 10.68 -11.85 -36.21
N LYS A 133 10.68 -10.67 -36.84
CA LYS A 133 11.82 -10.15 -37.62
C LYS A 133 12.88 -9.48 -36.75
N LEU A 134 12.58 -9.20 -35.49
CA LEU A 134 13.47 -8.50 -34.57
C LEU A 134 14.69 -9.38 -34.23
N ASN A 135 15.88 -8.77 -34.27
CA ASN A 135 17.11 -9.49 -33.95
C ASN A 135 17.15 -9.91 -32.48
N ALA A 136 17.23 -11.22 -32.22
CA ALA A 136 17.23 -11.80 -30.89
C ALA A 136 18.24 -11.21 -29.90
N LYS A 137 19.38 -10.66 -30.35
CA LYS A 137 20.36 -10.00 -29.46
C LYS A 137 19.95 -8.58 -29.09
N LEU A 138 19.40 -7.82 -30.04
CA LEU A 138 18.86 -6.49 -29.77
C LEU A 138 17.59 -6.55 -28.92
N LEU A 139 16.87 -7.67 -28.98
CA LEU A 139 15.73 -7.94 -28.10
C LEU A 139 16.14 -7.94 -26.63
N ILE A 140 17.33 -8.45 -26.29
CA ILE A 140 17.83 -8.46 -24.91
C ILE A 140 17.90 -7.03 -24.37
N LEU A 141 18.39 -6.08 -25.19
CA LEU A 141 18.49 -4.67 -24.83
C LEU A 141 17.12 -4.08 -24.54
N LEU A 142 16.17 -4.29 -25.46
CA LEU A 142 14.82 -3.77 -25.31
C LEU A 142 14.08 -4.39 -24.12
N SER A 143 14.24 -5.69 -23.88
CA SER A 143 13.67 -6.38 -22.71
C SER A 143 14.29 -5.89 -21.39
N THR A 144 15.57 -5.53 -21.41
CA THR A 144 16.27 -4.97 -20.24
C THR A 144 15.77 -3.55 -19.96
N SER A 145 15.62 -2.73 -21.00
CA SER A 145 14.99 -1.41 -20.92
C SER A 145 13.55 -1.45 -20.40
N TYR A 146 12.76 -2.45 -20.81
CA TYR A 146 11.41 -2.66 -20.27
C TYR A 146 11.43 -3.07 -18.79
N ALA A 147 12.31 -4.00 -18.43
CA ALA A 147 12.44 -4.45 -17.05
C ALA A 147 12.86 -3.31 -16.12
N LEU A 148 13.81 -2.48 -16.54
CA LEU A 148 14.43 -1.41 -15.76
C LEU A 148 13.90 -0.01 -16.11
N MET A 149 12.73 0.10 -16.74
CA MET A 149 12.10 1.41 -16.99
C MET A 149 11.91 2.15 -15.67
N SER A 150 12.05 3.48 -15.69
CA SER A 150 12.09 4.25 -14.44
C SER A 150 10.84 4.07 -13.59
N PHE A 151 9.66 3.84 -14.17
CA PHE A 151 8.45 3.54 -13.39
C PHE A 151 8.59 2.28 -12.54
N SER A 152 9.17 1.20 -13.08
CA SER A 152 9.34 -0.04 -12.33
C SER A 152 10.38 0.09 -11.22
N THR A 153 11.48 0.81 -11.50
CA THR A 153 12.60 0.96 -10.56
C THR A 153 12.35 2.01 -9.50
N SER A 154 11.58 3.07 -9.79
CA SER A 154 11.19 4.08 -8.81
C SER A 154 10.02 3.67 -7.92
N GLN A 155 9.46 2.46 -8.10
CA GLN A 155 8.30 1.95 -7.36
C GLN A 155 8.58 0.55 -6.80
N LEU A 156 9.86 0.21 -6.59
CA LEU A 156 10.28 -1.15 -6.24
C LEU A 156 9.74 -1.60 -4.87
N GLU A 157 9.52 -0.65 -3.96
CA GLU A 157 8.95 -0.86 -2.62
C GLU A 157 7.52 -1.38 -2.70
N LEU A 158 6.80 -1.08 -3.79
CA LEU A 158 5.45 -1.58 -4.09
C LEU A 158 5.53 -2.91 -4.83
N ILE A 159 6.10 -3.92 -4.17
CA ILE A 159 6.55 -5.18 -4.79
C ILE A 159 5.51 -5.89 -5.67
N ASN A 160 4.21 -5.77 -5.40
CA ASN A 160 3.16 -6.42 -6.20
C ASN A 160 2.84 -5.70 -7.51
N TRP A 161 3.17 -4.42 -7.61
CA TRP A 161 3.01 -3.69 -8.88
C TRP A 161 3.90 -4.29 -9.96
N LEU A 162 5.04 -4.86 -9.58
CA LEU A 162 5.97 -5.52 -10.49
C LEU A 162 5.36 -6.75 -11.20
N ASP A 163 4.39 -7.45 -10.59
CA ASP A 163 3.69 -8.57 -11.25
C ASP A 163 2.91 -8.11 -12.50
N THR A 164 2.41 -6.87 -12.49
CA THR A 164 1.75 -6.26 -13.66
C THR A 164 2.69 -6.28 -14.86
N PHE A 165 3.96 -5.95 -14.67
CA PHE A 165 4.94 -5.89 -15.75
C PHE A 165 5.45 -7.27 -16.17
N ILE A 166 5.26 -8.30 -15.34
CA ILE A 166 5.44 -9.70 -15.77
C ILE A 166 4.30 -10.08 -16.71
N LEU A 167 3.06 -9.72 -16.38
CA LEU A 167 1.85 -10.11 -17.11
C LEU A 167 1.58 -9.27 -18.38
N LEU A 168 1.90 -7.99 -18.38
CA LEU A 168 1.56 -7.06 -19.46
C LEU A 168 2.08 -7.52 -20.84
N PRO A 169 3.32 -8.03 -21.00
CA PRO A 169 3.78 -8.59 -22.27
C PRO A 169 2.94 -9.79 -22.74
N PHE A 170 2.47 -10.64 -21.84
CA PHE A 170 1.59 -11.76 -22.18
C PHE A 170 0.20 -11.30 -22.60
N ILE A 171 -0.34 -10.27 -21.95
CA ILE A 171 -1.62 -9.65 -22.34
C ILE A 171 -1.51 -9.06 -23.74
N LEU A 172 -0.44 -8.32 -24.03
CA LEU A 172 -0.17 -7.75 -25.35
C LEU A 172 0.00 -8.83 -26.43
N LEU A 173 0.73 -9.91 -26.13
CA LEU A 173 0.85 -11.06 -27.03
C LEU A 173 -0.51 -11.75 -27.23
N GLY A 174 -1.31 -11.89 -26.17
CA GLY A 174 -2.66 -12.41 -26.23
C GLY A 174 -3.53 -11.59 -27.17
N LEU A 175 -3.53 -10.27 -27.01
CA LEU A 175 -4.29 -9.35 -27.84
C LEU A 175 -3.81 -9.34 -29.29
N HIS A 176 -2.50 -9.44 -29.52
CA HIS A 176 -1.92 -9.60 -30.85
C HIS A 176 -2.39 -10.91 -31.52
N ARG A 177 -2.42 -12.02 -30.78
CA ARG A 177 -2.93 -13.29 -31.29
C ARG A 177 -4.44 -13.29 -31.51
N LEU A 178 -5.21 -12.58 -30.69
CA LEU A 178 -6.64 -12.41 -30.89
C LEU A 178 -6.92 -11.63 -32.18
N THR A 179 -6.21 -10.51 -32.38
CA THR A 179 -6.42 -9.60 -33.51
C THR A 179 -5.94 -10.18 -34.84
N ILE A 180 -4.82 -10.91 -34.84
CA ILE A 180 -4.21 -11.44 -36.08
C ILE A 180 -4.56 -12.91 -36.31
N GLU A 181 -4.41 -13.76 -35.29
CA GLU A 181 -4.57 -15.21 -35.42
C GLU A 181 -5.98 -15.70 -35.04
N GLY A 182 -6.84 -14.84 -34.47
CA GLY A 182 -8.14 -15.22 -33.93
C GLY A 182 -8.07 -16.11 -32.68
N LYS A 183 -6.91 -16.21 -32.02
CA LYS A 183 -6.72 -17.07 -30.83
C LYS A 183 -7.01 -16.29 -29.56
N LEU A 184 -7.98 -16.78 -28.79
CA LEU A 184 -8.56 -16.05 -27.66
C LEU A 184 -7.89 -16.34 -26.31
N GLY A 185 -7.42 -17.58 -26.10
CA GLY A 185 -7.13 -18.09 -24.76
C GLY A 185 -6.02 -17.37 -24.00
N LEU A 186 -4.93 -16.98 -24.67
CA LEU A 186 -3.86 -16.26 -24.00
C LEU A 186 -4.31 -14.89 -23.50
N TYR A 187 -5.11 -14.17 -24.30
CA TYR A 187 -5.65 -12.87 -23.93
C TYR A 187 -6.58 -13.00 -22.71
N TYR A 188 -7.50 -13.95 -22.75
CA TYR A 188 -8.41 -14.24 -21.65
C TYR A 188 -7.68 -14.57 -20.34
N VAL A 189 -6.78 -15.56 -20.35
CA VAL A 189 -6.09 -16.04 -19.14
C VAL A 189 -5.21 -14.94 -18.55
N SER A 190 -4.40 -14.28 -19.37
CA SER A 190 -3.48 -13.24 -18.87
C SER A 190 -4.21 -12.02 -18.30
N LEU A 191 -5.34 -11.62 -18.90
CA LEU A 191 -6.17 -10.53 -18.39
C LEU A 191 -6.90 -10.93 -17.10
N CYS A 192 -7.45 -12.15 -17.01
CA CYS A 192 -8.03 -12.67 -15.76
C CYS A 192 -7.00 -12.66 -14.63
N LEU A 193 -5.79 -13.16 -14.88
CA LEU A 193 -4.72 -13.17 -13.88
C LEU A 193 -4.44 -11.76 -13.38
N LEU A 194 -4.26 -10.77 -14.27
CA LEU A 194 -4.02 -9.39 -13.84
C LEU A 194 -5.16 -8.84 -12.97
N LEU A 195 -6.41 -9.05 -13.39
CA LEU A 195 -7.59 -8.56 -12.65
C LEU A 195 -7.71 -9.19 -11.25
N VAL A 196 -7.33 -10.46 -11.11
CA VAL A 196 -7.31 -11.17 -9.82
C VAL A 196 -6.14 -10.71 -8.94
N GLN A 197 -4.97 -10.47 -9.53
CA GLN A 197 -3.76 -10.09 -8.77
C GLN A 197 -3.79 -8.64 -8.31
N ASN A 198 -4.30 -7.75 -9.15
CA ASN A 198 -4.36 -6.32 -8.87
C ASN A 198 -5.47 -5.65 -9.68
N TYR A 199 -6.63 -5.44 -9.05
CA TYR A 199 -7.78 -4.83 -9.71
C TYR A 199 -7.47 -3.41 -10.22
N PHE A 200 -6.60 -2.67 -9.53
CA PHE A 200 -6.27 -1.28 -9.84
C PHE A 200 -5.47 -1.17 -11.15
N PHE A 201 -4.39 -1.95 -11.29
CA PHE A 201 -3.67 -2.03 -12.58
C PHE A 201 -4.47 -2.74 -13.66
N GLY A 202 -5.36 -3.66 -13.29
CA GLY A 202 -6.34 -4.26 -14.20
C GLY A 202 -7.25 -3.22 -14.85
N TYR A 203 -7.76 -2.25 -14.08
CA TYR A 203 -8.56 -1.13 -14.60
C TYR A 203 -7.77 -0.26 -15.59
N ILE A 204 -6.56 0.19 -15.22
CA ILE A 204 -5.69 0.99 -16.09
C ILE A 204 -5.39 0.22 -17.39
N THR A 205 -5.09 -1.08 -17.26
CA THR A 205 -4.79 -1.94 -18.41
C THR A 205 -6.00 -2.11 -19.33
N ALA A 206 -7.22 -2.20 -18.80
CA ALA A 206 -8.43 -2.29 -19.64
C ALA A 206 -8.63 -1.04 -20.52
N ILE A 207 -8.40 0.16 -19.98
CA ILE A 207 -8.41 1.41 -20.74
C ILE A 207 -7.30 1.38 -21.81
N PHE A 208 -6.08 1.05 -21.41
CA PHE A 208 -4.95 0.95 -22.34
C PHE A 208 -5.21 -0.03 -23.47
N LEU A 209 -5.72 -1.23 -23.20
CA LEU A 209 -6.02 -2.25 -24.22
C LEU A 209 -7.08 -1.79 -25.21
N THR A 210 -8.06 -1.01 -24.75
CA THR A 210 -9.07 -0.41 -25.64
C THR A 210 -8.43 0.58 -26.60
N LEU A 211 -7.62 1.52 -26.08
CA LEU A 211 -6.89 2.47 -26.91
C LEU A 211 -5.90 1.77 -27.85
N TRP A 212 -5.19 0.76 -27.35
CA TRP A 212 -4.24 -0.03 -28.11
C TRP A 212 -4.91 -0.83 -29.23
N PHE A 213 -6.09 -1.41 -29.00
CA PHE A 213 -6.87 -2.08 -30.04
C PHE A 213 -7.25 -1.09 -31.15
N LEU A 214 -7.77 0.09 -30.79
CA LEU A 214 -8.13 1.15 -31.73
C LEU A 214 -6.92 1.60 -32.55
N THR A 215 -5.77 1.85 -31.91
CA THR A 215 -4.53 2.19 -32.59
C THR A 215 -4.10 1.09 -33.56
N ASN A 216 -4.28 -0.18 -33.18
CA ASN A 216 -3.93 -1.32 -34.02
C ASN A 216 -4.82 -1.47 -35.26
N LEU A 217 -6.04 -0.92 -35.31
CA LEU A 217 -6.86 -0.92 -36.51
C LEU A 217 -6.19 -0.17 -37.68
N SER A 218 -5.29 0.78 -37.40
CA SER A 218 -4.59 1.56 -38.43
C SER A 218 -3.67 0.73 -39.32
N TRP A 219 -3.19 -0.43 -38.84
CA TRP A 219 -2.33 -1.33 -39.62
C TRP A 219 -3.11 -2.08 -40.72
N ASP A 220 -4.28 -2.60 -40.33
CA ASP A 220 -5.23 -3.29 -41.19
C ASP A 220 -6.64 -3.16 -40.61
N PHE A 221 -7.41 -2.19 -41.11
CA PHE A 221 -8.74 -1.91 -40.59
C PHE A 221 -9.71 -3.05 -40.89
N LYS A 222 -9.68 -3.56 -42.14
CA LYS A 222 -10.69 -4.52 -42.64
C LYS A 222 -10.61 -5.85 -41.92
N GLU A 223 -9.40 -6.36 -41.67
CA GLU A 223 -9.22 -7.63 -40.95
C GLU A 223 -9.42 -7.46 -39.44
N ARG A 224 -8.85 -6.41 -38.84
CA ARG A 224 -8.84 -6.27 -37.38
C ARG A 224 -10.19 -5.82 -36.81
N ILE A 225 -10.99 -5.03 -37.53
CA ILE A 225 -12.33 -4.62 -37.06
C ILE A 225 -13.28 -5.81 -36.89
N GLN A 226 -13.10 -6.87 -37.68
CA GLN A 226 -13.88 -8.11 -37.54
C GLN A 226 -13.63 -8.79 -36.18
N ARG A 227 -12.49 -8.49 -35.54
CA ARG A 227 -12.12 -8.99 -34.21
C ARG A 227 -12.58 -8.09 -33.07
N LEU A 228 -13.27 -6.97 -33.34
CA LEU A 228 -13.81 -6.09 -32.31
C LEU A 228 -14.79 -6.84 -31.39
N ARG A 229 -15.66 -7.66 -31.98
CA ARG A 229 -16.58 -8.52 -31.23
C ARG A 229 -15.83 -9.47 -30.30
N ASP A 230 -14.81 -10.16 -30.82
CA ASP A 230 -14.00 -11.10 -30.04
C ASP A 230 -13.28 -10.37 -28.89
N PHE A 231 -12.71 -9.20 -29.15
CA PHE A 231 -12.06 -8.36 -28.14
C PHE A 231 -13.04 -7.98 -27.02
N ILE A 232 -14.22 -7.46 -27.35
CA ILE A 232 -15.23 -7.05 -26.36
C ILE A 232 -15.71 -8.25 -25.54
N ILE A 233 -16.13 -9.33 -26.20
CA ILE A 233 -16.67 -10.51 -25.51
C ILE A 233 -15.61 -11.11 -24.58
N ILE A 234 -14.38 -11.30 -25.06
CA ILE A 234 -13.33 -11.93 -24.23
C ILE A 234 -12.92 -11.03 -23.07
N SER A 235 -12.89 -9.70 -23.25
CA SER A 235 -12.62 -8.75 -22.16
C SER A 235 -13.70 -8.81 -21.08
N LEU A 236 -14.98 -8.83 -21.47
CA LEU A 236 -16.10 -8.94 -20.53
C LEU A 236 -16.11 -10.29 -19.82
N LEU A 237 -15.84 -11.37 -20.54
CA LEU A 237 -15.73 -12.70 -19.94
C LEU A 237 -14.54 -12.79 -18.97
N ALA A 238 -13.43 -12.10 -19.24
CA ALA A 238 -12.30 -12.06 -18.33
C ALA A 238 -12.64 -11.34 -17.01
N VAL A 239 -13.37 -10.22 -17.09
CA VAL A 239 -13.91 -9.50 -15.91
C VAL A 239 -14.89 -10.38 -15.15
N LEU A 240 -15.83 -11.01 -15.85
CA LEU A 240 -16.83 -11.89 -15.23
C LEU A 240 -16.17 -13.08 -14.52
N SER A 241 -15.16 -13.68 -15.16
CA SER A 241 -14.35 -14.79 -14.61
C SER A 241 -13.47 -14.40 -13.43
N SER A 242 -13.20 -13.10 -13.25
CA SER A 242 -12.42 -12.56 -12.13
C SER A 242 -13.32 -12.06 -10.98
N SER A 243 -14.65 -12.16 -11.13
CA SER A 243 -15.63 -11.61 -10.18
C SER A 243 -15.56 -12.22 -8.78
N PHE A 244 -15.01 -13.42 -8.60
CA PHE A 244 -14.76 -13.99 -7.27
C PHE A 244 -13.80 -13.14 -6.42
N MET A 245 -12.90 -12.39 -7.07
CA MET A 245 -12.04 -11.40 -6.42
C MET A 245 -12.62 -9.99 -6.54
N LEU A 246 -13.03 -9.60 -7.76
CA LEU A 246 -13.46 -8.22 -8.03
C LEU A 246 -14.75 -7.81 -7.30
N LEU A 247 -15.74 -8.70 -7.20
CA LEU A 247 -17.03 -8.34 -6.61
C LEU A 247 -16.93 -8.11 -5.09
N PRO A 248 -16.31 -9.00 -4.29
CA PRO A 248 -16.07 -8.73 -2.87
C PRO A 248 -15.28 -7.45 -2.63
N THR A 249 -14.20 -7.24 -3.39
CA THR A 249 -13.38 -6.03 -3.27
C THR A 249 -14.18 -4.77 -3.62
N TYR A 250 -14.95 -4.79 -4.70
CA TYR A 250 -15.80 -3.66 -5.07
C TYR A 250 -16.82 -3.32 -3.97
N LEU A 251 -17.47 -4.33 -3.39
CA LEU A 251 -18.43 -4.12 -2.32
C LEU A 251 -17.74 -3.60 -1.05
N ASP A 252 -16.57 -4.13 -0.68
CA ASP A 252 -15.79 -3.62 0.45
C ASP A 252 -15.42 -2.14 0.27
N LEU A 253 -14.79 -1.80 -0.86
CA LEU A 253 -14.42 -0.42 -1.21
C LEU A 253 -15.64 0.51 -1.33
N LYS A 254 -16.79 0.02 -1.78
CA LYS A 254 -18.00 0.86 -1.82
C LYS A 254 -18.50 1.21 -0.43
N HIS A 255 -18.36 0.33 0.55
CA HIS A 255 -18.79 0.59 1.93
C HIS A 255 -17.77 1.39 2.74
N ASN A 256 -16.48 1.14 2.47
CA ASN A 256 -15.36 1.61 3.28
C ASN A 256 -14.47 2.67 2.60
N GLY A 257 -14.55 2.79 1.27
CA GLY A 257 -13.69 3.63 0.45
C GLY A 257 -13.98 5.12 0.55
N ASP A 258 -13.01 5.91 0.13
CA ASP A 258 -13.10 7.37 0.14
C ASP A 258 -14.10 7.88 -0.91
N GLN A 259 -14.57 9.12 -0.75
CA GLN A 259 -15.39 9.76 -1.77
C GLN A 259 -14.52 10.09 -2.99
N PHE A 260 -15.14 10.19 -4.17
CA PHE A 260 -14.44 10.65 -5.36
C PHE A 260 -13.80 12.03 -5.13
N THR A 261 -12.63 12.22 -5.72
CA THR A 261 -11.90 13.49 -5.61
C THR A 261 -12.67 14.59 -6.32
N ARG A 262 -12.89 15.72 -5.65
CA ARG A 262 -13.50 16.90 -6.26
C ARG A 262 -12.53 17.52 -7.25
N LEU A 263 -13.05 17.90 -8.41
CA LEU A 263 -12.28 18.67 -9.40
C LEU A 263 -12.03 20.07 -8.84
N THR A 264 -10.76 20.42 -8.71
CA THR A 264 -10.32 21.74 -8.21
C THR A 264 -9.82 22.63 -9.34
N SER A 265 -9.34 22.04 -10.44
CA SER A 265 -8.75 22.75 -11.58
C SER A 265 -8.94 21.97 -12.88
N LEU A 266 -8.78 22.63 -14.04
CA LEU A 266 -8.74 21.92 -15.32
C LEU A 266 -7.40 21.23 -15.55
N PHE A 267 -6.30 21.88 -15.12
CA PHE A 267 -4.94 21.39 -15.26
C PHE A 267 -4.48 20.70 -13.99
N THR A 268 -3.68 19.64 -14.12
CA THR A 268 -3.03 18.98 -12.99
C THR A 268 -1.97 19.92 -12.40
N GLU A 269 -1.85 19.91 -11.07
CA GLU A 269 -0.82 20.69 -10.37
C GLU A 269 0.58 20.33 -10.91
N ASN A 270 1.45 21.34 -11.00
CA ASN A 270 2.84 21.24 -11.48
C ASN A 270 3.08 20.76 -12.91
N SER A 271 2.04 20.66 -13.76
CA SER A 271 2.26 20.37 -15.18
C SER A 271 2.96 21.53 -15.91
N TRP A 272 4.02 21.24 -16.67
CA TRP A 272 4.80 22.23 -17.40
C TRP A 272 5.24 21.78 -18.80
N TYR A 273 5.70 22.73 -19.62
CA TYR A 273 5.90 22.55 -21.07
C TYR A 273 6.98 21.53 -21.45
N PHE A 274 8.00 21.33 -20.60
CA PHE A 274 9.15 20.48 -20.89
C PHE A 274 9.25 19.24 -19.99
N ASP A 275 8.19 18.92 -19.23
CA ASP A 275 8.17 17.80 -18.28
C ASP A 275 8.59 16.49 -18.94
N LEU A 276 8.06 16.22 -20.14
CA LEU A 276 8.36 15.01 -20.89
C LEU A 276 9.85 14.89 -21.22
N PHE A 277 10.50 15.99 -21.55
CA PHE A 277 11.94 15.99 -21.87
C PHE A 277 12.76 15.91 -20.58
N ALA A 278 12.39 16.65 -19.54
CA ALA A 278 13.05 16.62 -18.24
C ALA A 278 13.04 15.20 -17.63
N LYS A 279 11.91 14.50 -17.72
CA LYS A 279 11.74 13.11 -17.26
C LYS A 279 12.33 12.05 -18.18
N ASN A 280 12.98 12.45 -19.28
CA ASN A 280 13.74 11.55 -20.15
C ASN A 280 15.26 11.76 -20.08
N PHE A 281 15.76 12.55 -19.12
CA PHE A 281 17.16 12.52 -18.74
C PHE A 281 17.50 11.20 -18.05
N VAL A 282 18.69 10.66 -18.30
CA VAL A 282 19.17 9.45 -17.62
C VAL A 282 19.23 9.73 -16.13
N GLY A 283 18.57 8.91 -15.31
CA GLY A 283 18.59 9.06 -13.85
C GLY A 283 17.77 10.25 -13.33
N SER A 284 16.79 10.75 -14.09
CA SER A 284 15.86 11.76 -13.59
C SER A 284 14.93 11.16 -12.52
N TYR A 285 15.07 11.62 -11.28
CA TYR A 285 14.19 11.29 -10.16
C TYR A 285 13.88 12.60 -9.43
N ASP A 286 12.60 12.95 -9.33
CA ASP A 286 12.15 14.13 -8.58
C ASP A 286 11.67 13.71 -7.18
N THR A 287 10.62 12.90 -7.11
CA THR A 287 9.93 12.48 -5.90
C THR A 287 8.91 11.41 -6.27
N THR A 288 8.61 10.53 -5.33
CA THR A 288 7.46 9.62 -5.40
C THR A 288 6.39 10.00 -4.38
N GLN A 289 6.63 11.04 -3.59
CA GLN A 289 5.66 11.66 -2.69
C GLN A 289 4.69 12.57 -3.48
N TYR A 290 4.49 13.79 -2.98
CA TYR A 290 3.60 14.78 -3.56
C TYR A 290 4.24 15.46 -4.76
N GLN A 291 3.42 16.01 -5.65
CA GLN A 291 3.89 16.88 -6.75
C GLN A 291 4.84 16.21 -7.77
N ALA A 292 5.01 14.89 -7.70
CA ALA A 292 5.80 14.10 -8.63
C ALA A 292 5.33 14.24 -10.08
N LEU A 293 6.26 14.40 -11.02
CA LEU A 293 5.98 14.35 -12.46
C LEU A 293 5.93 12.89 -12.98
N PRO A 294 5.23 12.62 -14.10
CA PRO A 294 5.11 11.27 -14.66
C PRO A 294 6.46 10.61 -14.96
N THR A 295 6.70 9.43 -14.38
CA THR A 295 7.98 8.72 -14.55
C THR A 295 7.95 7.82 -15.78
N ILE A 296 8.58 8.26 -16.88
CA ILE A 296 8.38 7.67 -18.21
C ILE A 296 9.65 7.16 -18.91
N TYR A 297 10.84 7.36 -18.35
CA TYR A 297 12.11 7.02 -19.01
C TYR A 297 12.28 5.51 -19.24
N ILE A 298 12.74 5.15 -20.45
CA ILE A 298 12.94 3.77 -20.92
C ILE A 298 14.36 3.50 -21.47
N GLY A 299 15.28 4.46 -21.36
CA GLY A 299 16.56 4.44 -22.06
C GLY A 299 16.57 5.28 -23.34
N LEU A 300 17.67 5.98 -23.60
CA LEU A 300 17.82 6.88 -24.75
C LEU A 300 17.83 6.10 -26.08
N LEU A 301 18.43 4.91 -26.12
CA LEU A 301 18.43 4.09 -27.34
C LEU A 301 17.00 3.68 -27.75
N PRO A 302 16.20 3.04 -26.88
CA PRO A 302 14.78 2.81 -27.16
C PRO A 302 14.01 4.08 -27.50
N LEU A 303 14.28 5.20 -26.81
CA LEU A 303 13.60 6.48 -27.08
C LEU A 303 13.88 7.00 -28.50
N VAL A 304 15.15 7.02 -28.93
CA VAL A 304 15.53 7.40 -30.30
C VAL A 304 14.88 6.47 -31.32
N LEU A 305 14.90 5.14 -31.07
CA LEU A 305 14.28 4.16 -31.96
C LEU A 305 12.74 4.31 -32.03
N ALA A 306 12.09 4.65 -30.92
CA ALA A 306 10.67 4.94 -30.86
C ALA A 306 10.34 6.18 -31.71
N LEU A 307 11.11 7.26 -31.59
CA LEU A 307 10.91 8.46 -32.41
C LEU A 307 11.23 8.21 -33.90
N SER A 308 12.23 7.37 -34.21
CA SER A 308 12.53 6.97 -35.58
C SER A 308 11.35 6.25 -36.27
N PHE A 309 10.43 5.64 -35.53
CA PHE A 309 9.20 5.03 -36.06
C PHE A 309 8.45 5.94 -37.03
N PHE A 310 8.32 7.23 -36.69
CA PHE A 310 7.59 8.21 -37.51
C PHE A 310 8.30 8.54 -38.83
N THR A 311 9.60 8.25 -38.93
CA THR A 311 10.40 8.56 -40.12
C THR A 311 10.53 7.38 -41.09
N ILE A 312 10.27 6.15 -40.66
CA ILE A 312 10.39 4.93 -41.50
C ILE A 312 9.35 4.94 -42.61
N LYS A 313 9.77 4.72 -43.86
CA LYS A 313 8.89 4.82 -45.03
C LYS A 313 7.91 3.65 -45.19
N SER A 314 8.27 2.42 -44.80
CA SER A 314 7.34 1.28 -44.90
C SER A 314 6.11 1.41 -44.01
N ILE A 315 6.20 2.23 -42.96
CA ILE A 315 5.10 2.41 -42.01
C ILE A 315 4.13 3.42 -42.61
N LYS A 316 2.90 2.96 -42.86
CA LYS A 316 1.84 3.76 -43.47
C LYS A 316 1.59 5.03 -42.64
N TRP A 317 1.24 6.14 -43.30
CA TRP A 317 1.02 7.42 -42.63
C TRP A 317 -0.15 7.34 -41.62
N GLN A 318 -1.19 6.55 -41.91
CA GLN A 318 -2.33 6.36 -41.01
C GLN A 318 -1.91 5.72 -39.69
N VAL A 319 -0.96 4.77 -39.76
CA VAL A 319 -0.40 4.12 -38.57
C VAL A 319 0.38 5.13 -37.73
N LYS A 320 1.21 5.95 -38.39
CA LYS A 320 1.93 7.03 -37.71
C LYS A 320 0.98 7.99 -37.02
N CYS A 321 -0.06 8.46 -37.72
CA CYS A 321 -1.06 9.35 -37.11
C CYS A 321 -1.78 8.69 -35.93
N ALA A 322 -2.13 7.40 -36.01
CA ALA A 322 -2.79 6.69 -34.91
C ALA A 322 -1.89 6.55 -33.66
N TYR A 323 -0.60 6.25 -33.84
CA TYR A 323 0.36 6.19 -32.73
C TYR A 323 0.64 7.58 -32.15
N LEU A 324 0.74 8.61 -33.00
CA LEU A 324 0.89 9.99 -32.54
C LEU A 324 -0.34 10.44 -31.73
N MET A 325 -1.55 10.13 -32.20
CA MET A 325 -2.79 10.43 -31.49
C MET A 325 -2.87 9.71 -30.14
N LEU A 326 -2.45 8.44 -30.08
CA LEU A 326 -2.35 7.70 -28.82
C LEU A 326 -1.40 8.39 -27.83
N LEU A 327 -0.20 8.76 -28.27
CA LEU A 327 0.76 9.48 -27.43
C LEU A 327 0.21 10.83 -26.95
N ILE A 328 -0.46 11.58 -27.83
CA ILE A 328 -1.11 12.85 -27.48
C ILE A 328 -2.17 12.63 -26.39
N VAL A 329 -3.06 11.64 -26.53
CA VAL A 329 -4.08 11.33 -25.51
C VAL A 329 -3.44 11.00 -24.17
N LEU A 330 -2.38 10.18 -24.16
CA LEU A 330 -1.68 9.81 -22.94
C LEU A 330 -0.97 11.00 -22.28
N ILE A 331 -0.29 11.84 -23.07
CA ILE A 331 0.40 13.05 -22.57
C ILE A 331 -0.61 14.07 -22.03
N ILE A 332 -1.68 14.33 -22.78
CA ILE A 332 -2.75 15.25 -22.33
C ILE A 332 -3.39 14.74 -21.04
N SER A 333 -3.45 13.41 -20.83
CA SER A 333 -3.97 12.85 -19.59
C SER A 333 -3.14 13.24 -18.37
N PHE A 334 -1.82 13.43 -18.50
CA PHE A 334 -1.00 13.92 -17.40
C PHE A 334 -1.30 15.39 -17.06
N ILE A 335 -1.65 16.17 -18.09
CA ILE A 335 -1.83 17.63 -18.00
C ILE A 335 -3.26 18.00 -17.57
N ILE A 336 -4.29 17.27 -18.02
CA ILE A 336 -5.69 17.56 -17.73
C ILE A 336 -6.17 16.76 -16.52
N GLN A 337 -6.51 17.46 -15.42
CA GLN A 337 -6.89 16.84 -14.14
C GLN A 337 -8.07 15.85 -14.27
N PRO A 338 -9.18 16.16 -14.98
CA PRO A 338 -10.25 15.18 -15.19
C PRO A 338 -9.80 13.85 -15.83
N LEU A 339 -8.93 13.92 -16.84
CA LEU A 339 -8.40 12.73 -17.49
C LEU A 339 -7.43 11.99 -16.55
N ASN A 340 -6.58 12.74 -15.84
CA ASN A 340 -5.68 12.18 -14.84
C ASN A 340 -6.43 11.40 -13.75
N LEU A 341 -7.53 11.94 -13.24
CA LEU A 341 -8.39 11.27 -12.27
C LEU A 341 -9.11 10.08 -12.89
N PHE A 342 -9.56 10.17 -14.15
CA PHE A 342 -10.23 9.08 -14.84
C PHE A 342 -9.35 7.82 -14.93
N TRP A 343 -8.06 7.96 -15.28
CA TRP A 343 -7.10 6.85 -15.28
C TRP A 343 -6.92 6.22 -13.89
N GLN A 344 -7.24 6.94 -12.83
CA GLN A 344 -7.03 6.54 -11.44
C GLN A 344 -8.35 6.20 -10.72
N GLY A 345 -9.43 5.98 -11.48
CA GLY A 345 -10.73 5.57 -10.94
C GLY A 345 -11.47 6.70 -10.22
N MET A 346 -11.23 7.95 -10.62
CA MET A 346 -11.79 9.18 -10.03
C MET A 346 -11.30 9.48 -8.60
N HIS A 347 -10.15 8.92 -8.23
CA HIS A 347 -9.45 9.21 -6.98
C HIS A 347 -8.05 9.75 -7.27
N ALA A 348 -7.72 10.90 -6.69
CA ALA A 348 -6.35 11.36 -6.62
C ALA A 348 -5.58 10.45 -5.66
N PRO A 349 -4.46 9.84 -6.08
CA PRO A 349 -3.66 9.04 -5.18
C PRO A 349 -3.00 9.93 -4.15
N ASN A 350 -2.87 9.42 -2.92
CA ASN A 350 -1.95 9.99 -1.96
C ASN A 350 -0.56 9.43 -2.28
N MET A 351 0.36 10.30 -2.74
CA MET A 351 1.68 9.91 -3.24
C MET A 351 1.63 8.90 -4.40
N PHE A 352 2.79 8.56 -4.95
CA PHE A 352 2.95 7.67 -6.10
C PHE A 352 2.03 8.11 -7.26
N LEU A 353 2.18 9.37 -7.66
CA LEU A 353 1.32 10.01 -8.66
C LEU A 353 1.50 9.38 -10.05
N TYR A 354 0.51 9.60 -10.92
CA TYR A 354 0.55 9.17 -12.32
C TYR A 354 0.82 7.66 -12.49
N ARG A 355 0.09 6.83 -11.74
CA ARG A 355 0.25 5.35 -11.71
C ARG A 355 0.04 4.64 -13.05
N TYR A 356 -0.42 5.35 -14.08
CA TYR A 356 -0.57 4.88 -15.46
C TYR A 356 0.57 5.32 -16.40
N SER A 357 1.59 6.03 -15.89
CA SER A 357 2.68 6.57 -16.72
C SER A 357 3.50 5.49 -17.45
N TRP A 358 3.57 4.28 -16.90
CA TRP A 358 4.12 3.09 -17.57
C TRP A 358 3.45 2.76 -18.92
N VAL A 359 2.22 3.23 -19.17
CA VAL A 359 1.54 3.05 -20.46
C VAL A 359 2.32 3.76 -21.57
N VAL A 360 2.78 4.98 -21.32
CA VAL A 360 3.63 5.73 -22.27
C VAL A 360 4.94 4.98 -22.51
N SER A 361 5.62 4.56 -21.45
CA SER A 361 6.85 3.77 -21.54
C SER A 361 6.67 2.49 -22.36
N THR A 362 5.55 1.78 -22.16
CA THR A 362 5.23 0.56 -22.90
C THR A 362 5.01 0.84 -24.39
N VAL A 363 4.24 1.87 -24.73
CA VAL A 363 4.00 2.27 -26.13
C VAL A 363 5.31 2.63 -26.83
N LEU A 364 6.17 3.42 -26.18
CA LEU A 364 7.48 3.78 -26.73
C LEU A 364 8.38 2.55 -26.95
N ILE A 365 8.38 1.59 -26.03
CA ILE A 365 9.13 0.34 -26.18
C ILE A 365 8.60 -0.49 -27.36
N LEU A 366 7.28 -0.58 -27.54
CA LEU A 366 6.69 -1.29 -28.68
C LEU A 366 7.00 -0.59 -30.02
N MET A 367 7.02 0.74 -30.05
CA MET A 367 7.47 1.51 -31.22
C MET A 367 8.95 1.24 -31.53
N ALA A 368 9.80 1.19 -30.52
CA ALA A 368 11.21 0.85 -30.68
C ALA A 368 11.39 -0.58 -31.22
N ALA A 369 10.61 -1.56 -30.74
CA ALA A 369 10.59 -2.92 -31.27
C ALA A 369 10.22 -2.96 -32.76
N GLU A 370 9.23 -2.16 -33.15
CA GLU A 370 8.74 -2.10 -34.51
C GLU A 370 9.76 -1.46 -35.47
N THR A 371 10.49 -0.44 -34.99
CA THR A 371 11.66 0.13 -35.68
C THR A 371 12.79 -0.89 -35.83
N LEU A 372 13.15 -1.60 -34.75
CA LEU A 372 14.20 -2.63 -34.79
C LEU A 372 13.86 -3.82 -35.70
N SER A 373 12.58 -4.11 -35.89
CA SER A 373 12.11 -5.14 -36.84
C SER A 373 12.32 -4.74 -38.31
N ARG A 374 12.62 -3.47 -38.56
CA ARG A 374 12.89 -2.86 -39.87
C ARG A 374 14.29 -2.25 -39.92
N LEU A 375 15.23 -2.85 -39.20
CA LEU A 375 16.61 -2.37 -39.09
C LEU A 375 17.27 -2.07 -40.45
N GLU A 376 16.94 -2.86 -41.47
CA GLU A 376 17.48 -2.73 -42.83
C GLU A 376 16.98 -1.47 -43.57
N GLU A 377 15.84 -0.91 -43.17
CA GLU A 377 15.29 0.32 -43.74
C GLU A 377 15.84 1.60 -43.11
N LEU A 378 16.56 1.48 -41.99
CA LEU A 378 17.11 2.63 -41.29
C LEU A 378 18.18 3.33 -42.14
N LYS A 379 17.99 4.65 -42.28
CA LYS A 379 18.89 5.57 -42.95
C LYS A 379 19.23 6.66 -41.96
N LEU A 380 20.31 7.39 -42.22
CA LEU A 380 20.76 8.45 -41.34
C LEU A 380 19.70 9.54 -41.12
N SER A 381 18.94 9.87 -42.18
CA SER A 381 17.81 10.81 -42.11
C SER A 381 16.73 10.38 -41.11
N HIS A 382 16.58 9.08 -40.82
CA HIS A 382 15.60 8.55 -39.87
C HIS A 382 16.04 8.69 -38.40
N VAL A 383 17.34 8.95 -38.17
CA VAL A 383 17.95 8.99 -36.83
C VAL A 383 18.31 10.43 -36.44
N TYR A 384 18.79 11.25 -37.38
CA TYR A 384 19.19 12.63 -37.08
C TYR A 384 18.04 13.50 -36.59
N LEU A 385 16.83 13.37 -37.16
CA LEU A 385 15.69 14.19 -36.75
C LEU A 385 15.24 13.86 -35.31
N PRO A 386 15.05 12.59 -34.91
CA PRO A 386 14.86 12.22 -33.50
C PRO A 386 15.93 12.77 -32.56
N ILE A 387 17.21 12.63 -32.92
CA ILE A 387 18.31 13.10 -32.08
C ILE A 387 18.29 14.62 -31.94
N LEU A 388 18.06 15.35 -33.03
CA LEU A 388 17.92 16.80 -33.00
C LEU A 388 16.74 17.22 -32.12
N MET A 389 15.59 16.56 -32.26
CA MET A 389 14.42 16.82 -31.40
C MET A 389 14.73 16.60 -29.92
N LEU A 390 15.43 15.51 -29.58
CA LEU A 390 15.84 15.26 -28.20
C LEU A 390 16.85 16.28 -27.70
N ILE A 391 17.85 16.65 -28.50
CA ILE A 391 18.81 17.70 -28.13
C ILE A 391 18.08 19.02 -27.89
N THR A 392 17.21 19.46 -28.80
CA THR A 392 16.42 20.69 -28.65
C THR A 392 15.55 20.63 -27.40
N GLY A 393 14.82 19.53 -27.19
CA GLY A 393 13.95 19.35 -26.02
C GLY A 393 14.72 19.32 -24.70
N PHE A 394 15.86 18.61 -24.64
CA PHE A 394 16.75 18.60 -23.47
C PHE A 394 17.36 19.98 -23.22
N THR A 395 17.82 20.68 -24.24
CA THR A 395 18.31 22.06 -24.08
C THR A 395 17.21 23.01 -23.62
N GLY A 396 15.96 22.82 -24.07
CA GLY A 396 14.80 23.58 -23.59
C GLY A 396 14.52 23.31 -22.11
N ALA A 397 14.54 22.05 -21.68
CA ALA A 397 14.42 21.70 -20.27
C ALA A 397 15.53 22.35 -19.42
N LEU A 398 16.78 22.39 -19.93
CA LEU A 398 17.89 23.05 -19.24
C LEU A 398 17.79 24.58 -19.24
N PHE A 399 17.20 25.19 -20.26
CA PHE A 399 16.92 26.62 -20.26
C PHE A 399 15.98 27.00 -19.10
N PHE A 400 15.02 26.12 -18.78
CA PHE A 400 14.11 26.25 -17.64
C PHE A 400 14.54 25.41 -16.42
N LYS A 401 15.85 25.22 -16.21
CA LYS A 401 16.39 24.38 -15.11
C LYS A 401 15.89 24.77 -13.72
N SER A 402 15.53 26.04 -13.49
CA SER A 402 14.94 26.50 -12.23
C SER A 402 13.64 25.78 -11.86
N HIS A 403 12.90 25.26 -12.84
CA HIS A 403 11.70 24.45 -12.64
C HIS A 403 12.01 22.95 -12.45
N TYR A 404 13.17 22.48 -12.92
CA TYR A 404 13.58 21.08 -12.88
C TYR A 404 14.81 20.88 -11.99
N LEU A 405 14.68 21.20 -10.70
CA LEU A 405 15.78 21.15 -9.73
C LEU A 405 16.40 19.74 -9.59
N PHE A 406 15.63 18.69 -9.88
CA PHE A 406 16.11 17.31 -9.93
C PHE A 406 17.09 17.01 -11.07
N LEU A 407 17.22 17.90 -12.07
CA LEU A 407 18.24 17.79 -13.11
C LEU A 407 19.57 18.38 -12.63
N THR A 408 20.30 17.60 -11.85
CA THR A 408 21.63 17.99 -11.36
C THR A 408 22.69 17.89 -12.47
N ASN A 409 23.90 18.36 -12.18
CA ASN A 409 25.03 18.26 -13.10
C ASN A 409 25.35 16.80 -13.47
N HIS A 410 25.03 15.83 -12.59
CA HIS A 410 25.22 14.41 -12.88
C HIS A 410 24.33 13.93 -14.02
N GLN A 411 23.01 14.17 -13.97
CA GLN A 411 22.07 13.78 -15.02
C GLN A 411 22.44 14.38 -16.38
N ILE A 412 22.89 15.64 -16.38
CA ILE A 412 23.36 16.33 -17.60
C ILE A 412 24.63 15.66 -18.14
N ALA A 413 25.62 15.47 -17.27
CA ALA A 413 26.93 14.92 -17.63
C ALA A 413 26.86 13.48 -18.16
N ILE A 414 25.82 12.71 -17.82
CA ILE A 414 25.63 11.36 -18.36
C ILE A 414 24.72 11.34 -19.59
N THR A 415 23.66 12.15 -19.65
CA THR A 415 22.64 12.08 -20.72
C THR A 415 23.21 12.43 -22.10
N PHE A 416 23.94 13.54 -22.22
CA PHE A 416 24.48 13.97 -23.52
C PHE A 416 25.57 13.03 -24.05
N PRO A 417 26.53 12.53 -23.24
CA PRO A 417 27.49 11.53 -23.72
C PRO A 417 26.84 10.21 -24.15
N PHE A 418 25.83 9.71 -23.42
CA PHE A 418 25.10 8.52 -23.87
C PHE A 418 24.35 8.79 -25.18
N LEU A 419 23.68 9.93 -25.31
CA LEU A 419 22.98 10.31 -26.55
C LEU A 419 23.97 10.42 -27.72
N ALA A 420 25.14 11.01 -27.51
CA ALA A 420 26.20 11.09 -28.51
C ALA A 420 26.75 9.69 -28.87
N ALA A 421 26.98 8.82 -27.89
CA ALA A 421 27.41 7.45 -28.11
C ALA A 421 26.38 6.67 -28.96
N TYR A 422 25.09 6.78 -28.65
CA TYR A 422 24.04 6.15 -29.47
C TYR A 422 23.91 6.77 -30.85
N CYS A 423 24.11 8.08 -31.00
CA CYS A 423 24.20 8.73 -32.30
C CYS A 423 25.31 8.10 -33.16
N LEU A 424 26.51 7.93 -32.60
CA LEU A 424 27.66 7.32 -33.28
C LEU A 424 27.43 5.83 -33.60
N LEU A 425 26.83 5.09 -32.67
CA LEU A 425 26.52 3.67 -32.86
C LEU A 425 25.45 3.46 -33.93
N LEU A 426 24.39 4.26 -33.95
CA LEU A 426 23.36 4.23 -34.99
C LEU A 426 23.90 4.73 -36.33
N TYR A 427 24.79 5.72 -36.34
CA TYR A 427 25.50 6.15 -37.55
C TYR A 427 26.34 5.00 -38.12
N SER A 428 27.13 4.34 -37.28
CA SER A 428 27.94 3.18 -37.64
C SER A 428 27.08 2.01 -38.13
N LEU A 429 25.90 1.78 -37.53
CA LEU A 429 24.93 0.78 -37.98
C LEU A 429 24.49 1.03 -39.42
N VAL A 430 24.04 2.26 -39.70
CA VAL A 430 23.49 2.62 -41.01
C VAL A 430 24.58 2.62 -42.08
N LYS A 431 25.77 3.13 -41.75
CA LYS A 431 26.92 3.18 -42.67
C LYS A 431 27.70 1.88 -42.74
N ARG A 432 27.34 0.88 -41.93
CA ARG A 432 28.00 -0.43 -41.84
C ARG A 432 29.51 -0.32 -41.60
N ILE A 433 29.94 0.66 -40.80
CA ILE A 433 31.35 0.91 -40.50
C ILE A 433 31.92 -0.24 -39.66
N LEU A 434 31.17 -0.69 -38.66
CA LEU A 434 31.53 -1.85 -37.83
C LEU A 434 30.71 -3.09 -38.22
N PRO A 435 31.28 -4.31 -38.07
CA PRO A 435 30.51 -5.54 -38.14
C PRO A 435 29.35 -5.53 -37.15
N ILE A 436 28.16 -5.98 -37.59
CA ILE A 436 26.94 -6.00 -36.77
C ILE A 436 27.13 -6.67 -35.40
N ARG A 437 28.01 -7.67 -35.30
CA ARG A 437 28.32 -8.35 -34.03
C ARG A 437 28.99 -7.41 -33.03
N GLN A 438 30.02 -6.67 -33.44
CA GLN A 438 30.73 -5.72 -32.58
C GLN A 438 29.80 -4.58 -32.17
N MET A 439 29.00 -4.11 -33.12
CA MET A 439 28.08 -3.01 -32.90
C MET A 439 26.96 -3.37 -31.92
N VAL A 440 26.40 -4.58 -32.00
CA VAL A 440 25.44 -5.09 -31.01
C VAL A 440 26.07 -5.24 -29.62
N VAL A 441 27.34 -5.66 -29.54
CA VAL A 441 28.07 -5.74 -28.25
C VAL A 441 28.27 -4.35 -27.66
N LEU A 442 28.70 -3.37 -28.45
CA LEU A 442 28.86 -1.99 -27.99
C LEU A 442 27.52 -1.39 -27.54
N MET A 443 26.46 -1.56 -28.32
CA MET A 443 25.10 -1.16 -27.91
C MET A 443 24.70 -1.82 -26.60
N ALA A 444 25.03 -3.11 -26.42
CA ALA A 444 24.77 -3.79 -25.16
C ALA A 444 25.54 -3.18 -23.98
N CYS A 445 26.84 -2.92 -24.13
CA CYS A 445 27.64 -2.29 -23.09
C CYS A 445 27.09 -0.92 -22.69
N PHE A 446 26.77 -0.07 -23.67
CA PHE A 446 26.22 1.26 -23.39
C PHE A 446 24.82 1.19 -22.77
N THR A 447 23.93 0.31 -23.24
CA THR A 447 22.60 0.15 -22.65
C THR A 447 22.65 -0.43 -21.25
N ILE A 448 23.52 -1.42 -20.98
CA ILE A 448 23.71 -1.96 -19.63
C ILE A 448 24.22 -0.86 -18.70
N PHE A 449 25.20 -0.07 -19.15
CA PHE A 449 25.76 1.01 -18.33
C PHE A 449 24.75 2.15 -18.11
N GLU A 450 24.04 2.58 -19.15
CA GLU A 450 22.99 3.61 -19.07
C GLU A 450 21.85 3.18 -18.13
N MET A 451 21.31 1.98 -18.34
CA MET A 451 20.21 1.46 -17.50
C MET A 451 20.69 1.21 -16.07
N GLY A 452 21.96 0.83 -15.87
CA GLY A 452 22.59 0.74 -14.56
C GLY A 452 22.68 2.10 -13.87
N CYS A 453 23.15 3.15 -14.56
CA CYS A 453 23.17 4.52 -14.05
C CYS A 453 21.76 5.01 -13.73
N ASN A 454 20.79 4.82 -14.63
CA ASN A 454 19.41 5.22 -14.39
C ASN A 454 18.86 4.51 -13.14
N THR A 455 19.00 3.19 -13.06
CA THR A 455 18.56 2.40 -11.90
C THR A 455 19.22 2.91 -10.63
N TYR A 456 20.54 3.13 -10.63
CA TYR A 456 21.27 3.72 -9.49
C TYR A 456 20.66 5.03 -9.01
N PHE A 457 20.38 5.97 -9.92
CA PHE A 457 19.77 7.25 -9.52
C PHE A 457 18.32 7.11 -9.07
N GLN A 458 17.52 6.18 -9.60
CA GLN A 458 16.18 5.90 -9.07
C GLN A 458 16.27 5.34 -7.64
N ILE A 459 17.15 4.38 -7.38
CA ILE A 459 17.37 3.81 -6.03
C ILE A 459 17.90 4.87 -5.05
N LYS A 460 18.85 5.70 -5.48
CA LYS A 460 19.36 6.82 -4.66
C LYS A 460 18.28 7.86 -4.38
N GLY A 461 17.40 8.13 -5.35
CA GLY A 461 16.23 8.98 -5.14
C GLY A 461 15.32 8.45 -4.04
N ILE A 462 14.99 7.15 -4.08
CA ILE A 462 14.21 6.48 -3.03
C ILE A 462 14.93 6.54 -1.68
N GLU A 463 16.25 6.26 -1.64
CA GLU A 463 17.03 6.34 -0.41
C GLU A 463 16.98 7.75 0.21
N GLN A 464 17.14 8.79 -0.60
CA GLN A 464 17.10 10.18 -0.13
C GLN A 464 15.71 10.61 0.35
N GLU A 465 14.67 10.14 -0.32
CA GLU A 465 13.29 10.54 -0.04
C GLU A 465 12.65 9.75 1.12
N TRP A 466 12.86 8.43 1.14
CA TRP A 466 12.17 7.50 2.04
C TRP A 466 13.06 6.85 3.07
N ASN A 467 14.38 6.89 2.86
CA ASN A 467 15.37 6.10 3.58
C ASN A 467 15.15 4.58 3.48
N PHE A 468 16.24 3.83 3.43
CA PHE A 468 16.19 2.37 3.58
C PHE A 468 16.44 2.03 5.05
N PRO A 469 15.46 1.46 5.77
CA PRO A 469 15.59 1.26 7.21
C PRO A 469 16.64 0.19 7.53
N GLY A 470 17.39 0.42 8.60
CA GLY A 470 18.33 -0.54 9.14
C GLY A 470 17.64 -1.82 9.62
N ARG A 471 18.35 -2.94 9.55
CA ARG A 471 17.88 -4.27 9.99
C ARG A 471 17.55 -4.28 11.47
N THR A 472 18.24 -3.49 12.28
CA THR A 472 17.92 -3.32 13.71
C THR A 472 16.57 -2.65 13.91
N ALA A 473 16.23 -1.64 13.10
CA ALA A 473 14.91 -1.01 13.12
C ALA A 473 13.79 -1.96 12.65
N TYR A 474 14.07 -2.77 11.63
CA TYR A 474 13.12 -3.80 11.16
C TYR A 474 12.94 -4.92 12.18
N SER A 475 14.03 -5.49 12.68
CA SER A 475 13.99 -6.62 13.61
C SER A 475 13.38 -6.16 14.93
N GLY A 476 13.81 -4.99 15.43
CA GLY A 476 13.38 -4.49 16.71
C GLY A 476 13.60 -5.51 17.83
N ASP A 477 12.68 -5.55 18.77
CA ASP A 477 12.67 -6.52 19.87
C ASP A 477 12.01 -7.87 19.49
N PHE A 478 12.22 -8.37 18.25
CA PHE A 478 11.47 -9.53 17.74
C PHE A 478 11.53 -10.75 18.67
N GLN A 479 12.73 -11.17 19.05
CA GLN A 479 12.91 -12.36 19.89
C GLN A 479 12.39 -12.14 21.32
N ALA A 480 12.55 -10.95 21.88
CA ALA A 480 12.01 -10.62 23.20
C ALA A 480 10.48 -10.63 23.17
N THR A 481 9.89 -10.04 22.13
CA THR A 481 8.43 -9.99 21.90
C THR A 481 7.86 -11.41 21.79
N GLU A 482 8.37 -12.26 20.91
CA GLU A 482 7.92 -13.65 20.75
C GLU A 482 7.98 -14.45 22.06
N LYS A 483 9.09 -14.34 22.81
CA LYS A 483 9.26 -15.01 24.11
C LYS A 483 8.29 -14.50 25.18
N LEU A 484 7.94 -13.21 25.16
CA LEU A 484 6.94 -12.64 26.06
C LEU A 484 5.53 -13.09 25.65
N LEU A 485 5.20 -13.08 24.36
CA LEU A 485 3.90 -13.52 23.85
C LEU A 485 3.62 -14.99 24.16
N ALA A 486 4.65 -15.85 24.18
CA ALA A 486 4.53 -17.24 24.62
C ALA A 486 4.07 -17.41 26.09
N LYS A 487 4.16 -16.36 26.92
CA LYS A 487 3.68 -16.33 28.31
C LYS A 487 2.26 -15.80 28.47
N THR A 488 1.61 -15.42 27.37
CA THR A 488 0.22 -14.96 27.39
C THR A 488 -0.75 -16.14 27.50
N ASP A 489 -2.04 -15.83 27.72
CA ASP A 489 -3.07 -16.82 28.01
C ASP A 489 -3.37 -17.70 26.79
N ASN A 490 -3.18 -19.02 26.95
CA ASN A 490 -3.43 -20.03 25.93
C ASN A 490 -4.78 -20.75 26.09
N SER A 491 -5.69 -20.23 26.93
CA SER A 491 -7.02 -20.82 27.17
C SER A 491 -7.95 -20.80 25.96
N GLY A 492 -7.59 -20.08 24.89
CA GLY A 492 -8.41 -19.92 23.69
C GLY A 492 -9.48 -18.84 23.79
N LEU A 493 -9.53 -18.10 24.91
CA LEU A 493 -10.36 -16.90 25.04
C LEU A 493 -9.80 -15.76 24.18
N PHE A 494 -10.69 -14.94 23.62
CA PHE A 494 -10.27 -13.80 22.81
C PHE A 494 -9.72 -12.68 23.69
N TYR A 495 -8.56 -12.16 23.32
CA TYR A 495 -7.99 -10.94 23.87
C TYR A 495 -7.17 -10.19 22.80
N ARG A 496 -6.83 -8.94 23.11
CA ARG A 496 -5.91 -8.09 22.36
C ARG A 496 -4.70 -7.71 23.20
N ILE A 497 -3.68 -7.25 22.49
CA ILE A 497 -2.44 -6.73 23.08
C ILE A 497 -2.26 -5.30 22.60
N GLY A 498 -2.06 -4.40 23.55
CA GLY A 498 -1.60 -3.02 23.31
C GLY A 498 -0.07 -2.96 23.35
N GLN A 499 0.53 -2.08 22.55
CA GLN A 499 1.98 -1.90 22.52
C GLN A 499 2.32 -0.41 22.49
N ASP A 500 3.04 0.06 23.51
CA ASP A 500 3.40 1.47 23.62
C ASP A 500 4.50 1.83 22.62
N ASN A 501 5.54 1.01 22.56
CA ASN A 501 6.71 1.20 21.71
C ASN A 501 6.57 0.31 20.48
N HIS A 502 6.00 0.83 19.39
CA HIS A 502 5.80 0.09 18.15
C HIS A 502 6.90 0.40 17.12
N TYR A 503 7.25 -0.59 16.29
CA TYR A 503 8.10 -0.39 15.12
C TYR A 503 7.25 -0.08 13.89
N SER A 504 6.06 -0.66 13.83
CA SER A 504 5.03 -0.36 12.84
C SER A 504 3.65 -0.47 13.48
N LEU A 505 2.69 0.33 13.00
CA LEU A 505 1.28 0.19 13.42
C LEU A 505 0.68 -1.19 13.07
N ASN A 506 1.37 -2.00 12.25
CA ASN A 506 0.98 -3.37 11.90
C ASN A 506 1.76 -4.45 12.68
N ASP A 507 2.41 -4.12 13.80
CA ASP A 507 3.17 -5.07 14.62
C ASP A 507 2.34 -6.30 15.05
N GLY A 508 1.03 -6.17 15.25
CA GLY A 508 0.13 -7.30 15.52
C GLY A 508 0.12 -8.36 14.41
N MET A 509 0.33 -7.95 13.16
CA MET A 509 0.48 -8.87 12.02
C MET A 509 1.84 -9.57 12.04
N LYS A 510 2.91 -8.81 12.37
CA LYS A 510 4.29 -9.29 12.43
C LYS A 510 4.49 -10.34 13.52
N TYR A 511 4.00 -10.06 14.73
CA TYR A 511 4.15 -10.88 15.94
C TYR A 511 2.94 -11.77 16.23
N HIS A 512 2.01 -11.89 15.28
CA HIS A 512 0.86 -12.79 15.36
C HIS A 512 -0.09 -12.56 16.57
N TYR A 513 -0.25 -11.35 17.09
CA TYR A 513 -1.22 -11.05 18.15
C TYR A 513 -2.39 -10.18 17.66
N ASN A 514 -3.53 -10.24 18.35
CA ASN A 514 -4.68 -9.41 17.98
C ASN A 514 -4.46 -7.97 18.44
N SER A 515 -4.54 -7.01 17.52
CA SER A 515 -4.21 -5.60 17.77
C SER A 515 -5.36 -4.67 17.38
N ILE A 516 -5.34 -3.47 17.95
CA ILE A 516 -6.16 -2.33 17.51
C ILE A 516 -5.40 -1.47 16.52
N ALA A 517 -4.09 -1.32 16.70
CA ALA A 517 -3.26 -0.54 15.80
C ALA A 517 -3.32 -1.11 14.37
N GLN A 518 -3.26 -0.23 13.39
CA GLN A 518 -3.29 -0.59 11.97
C GLN A 518 -2.67 0.51 11.11
N PHE A 519 -2.04 0.13 10.01
CA PHE A 519 -1.87 0.99 8.84
C PHE A 519 -2.23 0.23 7.56
N SER A 520 -3.31 0.64 6.88
CA SER A 520 -3.77 -0.03 5.65
C SER A 520 -4.67 0.88 4.81
N SER A 521 -4.56 0.78 3.49
CA SER A 521 -5.52 1.42 2.58
C SER A 521 -6.87 0.68 2.51
N VAL A 522 -6.89 -0.61 2.84
CA VAL A 522 -8.13 -1.39 3.03
C VAL A 522 -8.45 -1.37 4.52
N LYS A 523 -9.43 -0.56 4.89
CA LYS A 523 -9.73 -0.14 6.27
C LYS A 523 -11.23 -0.05 6.48
N ASN A 524 -11.72 -0.11 7.72
CA ASN A 524 -13.11 0.23 8.03
C ASN A 524 -13.16 1.67 8.54
N LYS A 525 -13.48 2.61 7.64
CA LYS A 525 -13.41 4.05 7.94
C LYS A 525 -14.34 4.46 9.07
N GLN A 526 -15.54 3.90 9.12
CA GLN A 526 -16.53 4.26 10.15
C GLN A 526 -16.11 3.75 11.53
N ALA A 527 -15.54 2.54 11.63
CA ALA A 527 -14.99 2.04 12.88
C ALA A 527 -13.78 2.86 13.34
N ALA A 528 -12.88 3.22 12.42
CA ALA A 528 -11.74 4.08 12.71
C ALA A 528 -12.17 5.46 13.23
N GLN A 529 -13.26 6.04 12.69
CA GLN A 529 -13.85 7.29 13.20
C GLN A 529 -14.40 7.17 14.62
N VAL A 530 -15.05 6.05 14.95
CA VAL A 530 -15.52 5.80 16.33
C VAL A 530 -14.35 5.67 17.28
N LEU A 531 -13.33 4.90 16.89
CA LEU A 531 -12.09 4.72 17.64
C LEU A 531 -11.37 6.05 17.90
N ASP A 532 -11.26 6.89 16.88
CA ASP A 532 -10.69 8.23 16.96
C ASP A 532 -11.41 9.10 18.02
N ARG A 533 -12.74 9.08 18.00
CA ARG A 533 -13.57 9.80 18.97
C ARG A 533 -13.49 9.24 20.38
N LEU A 534 -13.09 7.98 20.53
CA LEU A 534 -12.97 7.30 21.83
C LEU A 534 -11.55 7.32 22.40
N GLY A 535 -10.53 7.76 21.65
CA GLY A 535 -9.15 7.89 22.16
C GLY A 535 -8.07 7.19 21.35
N PHE A 536 -8.43 6.31 20.43
CA PHE A 536 -7.49 5.63 19.54
C PHE A 536 -7.32 6.46 18.26
N ARG A 537 -6.33 7.36 18.25
CA ARG A 537 -6.18 8.35 17.17
C ARG A 537 -6.16 7.70 15.79
N SER A 538 -6.93 8.29 14.87
CA SER A 538 -6.96 7.92 13.46
C SER A 538 -7.12 9.18 12.60
N ASP A 539 -6.04 9.60 11.95
CA ASP A 539 -5.98 10.89 11.25
C ASP A 539 -6.34 10.80 9.76
N GLY A 540 -6.61 11.96 9.14
CA GLY A 540 -6.74 12.15 7.70
C GLY A 540 -7.81 11.28 7.06
N ASN A 541 -7.38 10.35 6.21
CA ASN A 541 -8.27 9.42 5.53
C ASN A 541 -8.61 8.16 6.38
N HIS A 542 -8.20 8.12 7.65
CA HIS A 542 -8.35 7.02 8.60
C HIS A 542 -7.64 5.72 8.20
N ALA A 543 -6.58 5.78 7.40
CA ALA A 543 -5.75 4.61 7.04
C ALA A 543 -4.91 4.09 8.21
N THR A 544 -4.65 4.94 9.20
CA THR A 544 -3.93 4.60 10.43
C THR A 544 -4.87 4.57 11.62
N ILE A 545 -4.62 3.66 12.56
CA ILE A 545 -5.19 3.66 13.91
C ILE A 545 -4.03 3.43 14.86
N ALA A 546 -3.87 4.28 15.85
CA ALA A 546 -2.81 4.18 16.83
C ALA A 546 -3.33 3.77 18.22
N TYR A 547 -2.50 3.05 18.97
CA TYR A 547 -2.83 2.57 20.31
C TYR A 547 -2.30 3.47 21.44
N HIS A 548 -1.18 4.15 21.24
CA HIS A 548 -0.54 4.93 22.31
C HIS A 548 -1.45 6.04 22.82
N ASN A 549 -1.19 6.48 24.06
CA ASN A 549 -1.97 7.53 24.72
C ASN A 549 -3.45 7.20 24.97
N ASN A 550 -3.73 5.91 25.16
CA ASN A 550 -5.08 5.45 25.48
C ASN A 550 -5.39 5.47 26.99
N THR A 551 -6.66 5.24 27.33
CA THR A 551 -7.15 5.20 28.71
C THR A 551 -7.36 3.77 29.23
N LEU A 552 -7.23 3.57 30.54
CA LEU A 552 -7.55 2.33 31.24
C LEU A 552 -8.98 1.85 30.95
N LEU A 553 -9.93 2.78 30.82
CA LEU A 553 -11.32 2.47 30.50
C LEU A 553 -11.45 1.86 29.10
N MET A 554 -10.80 2.45 28.10
CA MET A 554 -10.82 1.91 26.73
C MET A 554 -10.03 0.61 26.61
N ASP A 555 -8.90 0.48 27.30
CA ASP A 555 -8.16 -0.79 27.38
C ASP A 555 -9.05 -1.93 27.89
N SER A 556 -9.85 -1.65 28.92
CA SER A 556 -10.78 -2.62 29.51
C SER A 556 -11.91 -2.98 28.54
N LEU A 557 -12.60 -1.98 27.96
CA LEU A 557 -13.76 -2.19 27.10
C LEU A 557 -13.43 -2.83 25.75
N PHE A 558 -12.22 -2.60 25.21
CA PHE A 558 -11.79 -3.12 23.91
C PHE A 558 -10.96 -4.41 23.99
N ALA A 559 -11.13 -5.16 25.09
CA ALA A 559 -10.52 -6.47 25.33
C ALA A 559 -8.99 -6.47 25.31
N ILE A 560 -8.36 -5.38 25.77
CA ILE A 560 -6.91 -5.29 25.90
C ILE A 560 -6.51 -5.92 27.23
N LYS A 561 -6.13 -7.20 27.15
CA LYS A 561 -5.72 -8.01 28.30
C LYS A 561 -4.24 -7.86 28.59
N TYR A 562 -3.43 -7.67 27.56
CA TYR A 562 -1.99 -7.53 27.72
C TYR A 562 -1.47 -6.23 27.14
N ARG A 563 -0.38 -5.73 27.71
CA ARG A 563 0.33 -4.55 27.24
C ARG A 563 1.84 -4.81 27.20
N LEU A 564 2.47 -4.47 26.09
CA LEU A 564 3.91 -4.48 25.90
C LEU A 564 4.45 -3.06 26.02
N SER A 565 5.44 -2.86 26.88
CA SER A 565 6.02 -1.54 27.16
C SER A 565 7.47 -1.63 27.63
N GLN A 566 8.31 -0.71 27.18
CA GLN A 566 9.69 -0.58 27.67
C GLN A 566 9.77 0.34 28.91
N ASN A 567 9.05 1.46 28.91
CA ASN A 567 9.08 2.47 29.98
C ASN A 567 7.65 2.89 30.40
N PRO A 568 6.92 2.01 31.12
CA PRO A 568 5.50 2.21 31.36
C PRO A 568 5.21 3.19 32.49
N ALA A 569 4.18 4.00 32.30
CA ALA A 569 3.44 4.57 33.42
C ALA A 569 2.76 3.45 34.22
N GLU A 570 2.70 3.59 35.54
CA GLU A 570 1.99 2.64 36.40
C GLU A 570 0.47 2.76 36.18
N ILE A 571 -0.15 1.69 35.70
CA ILE A 571 -1.60 1.65 35.45
C ILE A 571 -2.30 0.80 36.50
N TYR A 572 -3.37 1.34 37.07
CA TYR A 572 -4.19 0.64 38.05
C TYR A 572 -4.61 -0.74 37.52
N ARG A 573 -4.35 -1.78 38.32
CA ARG A 573 -4.67 -3.19 38.01
C ARG A 573 -3.97 -3.79 36.79
N PHE A 574 -2.93 -3.14 36.26
CA PHE A 574 -1.98 -3.78 35.34
C PHE A 574 -0.81 -4.38 36.13
N GLN A 575 -0.71 -5.70 36.14
CA GLN A 575 0.37 -6.40 36.82
C GLN A 575 1.43 -6.84 35.83
N LYS A 576 2.69 -6.58 36.17
CA LYS A 576 3.82 -7.10 35.40
C LYS A 576 3.90 -8.62 35.56
N ILE A 577 3.84 -9.34 34.45
CA ILE A 577 3.91 -10.80 34.44
C ILE A 577 5.27 -11.32 33.96
N ALA A 578 5.96 -10.58 33.10
CA ALA A 578 7.28 -10.94 32.62
C ALA A 578 8.07 -9.73 32.11
N GLN A 579 9.39 -9.87 32.05
CA GLN A 579 10.30 -8.95 31.38
C GLN A 579 11.39 -9.74 30.67
N ILE A 580 11.78 -9.28 29.49
CA ILE A 580 12.95 -9.75 28.75
C ILE A 580 13.65 -8.50 28.23
N ASP A 581 14.94 -8.36 28.53
CA ASP A 581 15.72 -7.15 28.26
C ASP A 581 15.00 -5.90 28.82
N GLN A 582 14.73 -4.89 28.00
CA GLN A 582 13.99 -3.69 28.41
C GLN A 582 12.47 -3.83 28.23
N LEU A 583 11.99 -4.85 27.50
CA LEU A 583 10.58 -5.02 27.19
C LEU A 583 9.86 -5.79 28.31
N SER A 584 8.80 -5.20 28.84
CA SER A 584 7.96 -5.77 29.89
C SER A 584 6.56 -6.10 29.36
N LEU A 585 6.01 -7.21 29.83
CA LEU A 585 4.65 -7.66 29.56
C LEU A 585 3.79 -7.48 30.82
N PHE A 586 2.69 -6.75 30.67
CA PHE A 586 1.72 -6.49 31.72
C PHE A 586 0.38 -7.16 31.38
N GLN A 587 -0.32 -7.58 32.42
CA GLN A 587 -1.67 -8.13 32.34
C GLN A 587 -2.66 -7.20 33.03
N ASN A 588 -3.70 -6.81 32.31
CA ASN A 588 -4.87 -6.11 32.83
C ASN A 588 -5.75 -7.10 33.60
N GLN A 589 -5.99 -6.84 34.89
CA GLN A 589 -6.93 -7.67 35.67
C GLN A 589 -8.40 -7.30 35.42
N ASN A 590 -8.66 -6.19 34.72
CA ASN A 590 -9.97 -5.62 34.47
C ASN A 590 -10.35 -5.65 32.98
N ASP A 591 -9.72 -6.53 32.18
CA ASP A 591 -10.13 -6.75 30.80
C ASP A 591 -11.57 -7.29 30.71
N LEU A 592 -12.29 -6.83 29.69
CA LEU A 592 -13.63 -7.30 29.35
C LEU A 592 -13.60 -8.11 28.06
N PRO A 593 -14.55 -9.04 27.85
CA PRO A 593 -14.61 -9.80 26.60
C PRO A 593 -14.91 -8.90 25.40
N LEU A 594 -14.65 -9.41 24.19
CA LEU A 594 -14.95 -8.74 22.90
C LEU A 594 -16.41 -8.26 22.76
N VAL A 595 -17.33 -8.84 23.54
CA VAL A 595 -18.76 -8.57 23.46
C VAL A 595 -19.26 -8.06 24.80
N LEU A 596 -19.79 -6.84 24.79
CA LEU A 596 -20.37 -6.16 25.94
C LEU A 596 -21.89 -6.30 25.89
N LEU A 597 -22.51 -6.75 26.97
CA LEU A 597 -23.97 -6.84 27.08
C LEU A 597 -24.50 -5.53 27.68
N SER A 598 -25.34 -4.81 26.94
CA SER A 598 -25.91 -3.56 27.41
C SER A 598 -27.09 -3.80 28.37
N ASN A 599 -27.34 -2.84 29.24
CA ASN A 599 -28.44 -2.83 30.19
C ASN A 599 -29.73 -2.27 29.56
N GLY A 600 -30.22 -2.91 28.50
CA GLY A 600 -31.32 -2.41 27.66
C GLY A 600 -30.93 -2.39 26.19
N LEU A 601 -31.84 -1.98 25.31
CA LEU A 601 -31.48 -1.76 23.91
C LEU A 601 -30.49 -0.60 23.78
N TYR A 602 -29.35 -0.87 23.17
CA TYR A 602 -28.31 0.13 22.98
C TYR A 602 -28.72 1.16 21.92
N ASN A 603 -28.58 2.44 22.24
CA ASN A 603 -28.77 3.55 21.31
C ASN A 603 -27.47 4.32 21.14
N ASP A 604 -27.24 4.83 19.94
CA ASP A 604 -26.05 5.60 19.62
C ASP A 604 -26.06 6.94 20.37
N VAL A 605 -24.88 7.47 20.67
CA VAL A 605 -24.70 8.75 21.37
C VAL A 605 -23.83 9.66 20.52
N ASN A 606 -23.96 10.96 20.72
CA ASN A 606 -23.14 11.91 19.98
C ASN A 606 -21.73 11.98 20.59
N LEU A 607 -20.72 11.57 19.81
CA LEU A 607 -19.32 11.67 20.17
C LEU A 607 -18.72 12.96 19.60
N ASN A 608 -18.22 13.83 20.48
CA ASN A 608 -17.62 15.13 20.12
C ASN A 608 -16.08 15.03 20.04
N GLN A 609 -15.35 16.14 20.09
CA GLN A 609 -13.88 16.11 20.02
C GLN A 609 -13.18 15.75 21.34
N ASN A 610 -13.90 15.71 22.47
CA ASN A 610 -13.32 15.40 23.77
C ASN A 610 -13.47 13.91 24.10
N GLN A 611 -12.36 13.19 24.03
CA GLN A 611 -12.29 11.74 24.15
C GLN A 611 -12.77 11.27 25.54
N ILE A 612 -12.36 11.93 26.62
CA ILE A 612 -12.71 11.53 28.00
C ILE A 612 -14.23 11.57 28.22
N TYR A 613 -14.89 12.67 27.86
CA TYR A 613 -16.35 12.75 28.00
C TYR A 613 -17.09 11.81 27.04
N ASN A 614 -16.54 11.56 25.86
CA ASN A 614 -17.12 10.58 24.93
C ASN A 614 -17.11 9.16 25.51
N GLN A 615 -16.05 8.80 26.23
CA GLN A 615 -15.95 7.50 26.88
C GLN A 615 -17.02 7.32 27.97
N GLU A 616 -17.30 8.36 28.77
CA GLU A 616 -18.39 8.32 29.75
C GLU A 616 -19.76 8.17 29.09
N ARG A 617 -20.07 8.99 28.08
CA ARG A 617 -21.35 8.87 27.34
C ARG A 617 -21.52 7.50 26.70
N PHE A 618 -20.44 6.92 26.19
CA PHE A 618 -20.46 5.58 25.61
C PHE A 618 -20.80 4.50 26.66
N VAL A 619 -20.23 4.61 27.86
CA VAL A 619 -20.52 3.73 29.00
C VAL A 619 -21.93 3.94 29.53
N GLU A 620 -22.38 5.17 29.67
CA GLU A 620 -23.75 5.52 30.08
C GLU A 620 -24.78 4.89 29.13
N ALA A 621 -24.53 4.95 27.82
CA ALA A 621 -25.38 4.32 26.82
C ALA A 621 -25.40 2.78 26.92
N LEU A 622 -24.29 2.16 27.32
CA LEU A 622 -24.20 0.72 27.53
C LEU A 622 -24.91 0.28 28.80
N THR A 623 -24.78 1.04 29.89
CA THR A 623 -25.19 0.63 31.25
C THR A 623 -26.51 1.23 31.69
N GLY A 624 -26.97 2.31 31.04
CA GLY A 624 -28.13 3.09 31.46
C GLY A 624 -27.92 3.85 32.78
N GLU A 625 -26.69 3.88 33.30
CA GLU A 625 -26.33 4.50 34.58
C GLU A 625 -25.20 5.53 34.37
N ASN A 626 -25.26 6.64 35.10
CA ASN A 626 -24.18 7.61 35.11
C ASN A 626 -23.17 7.27 36.21
N TYR A 627 -21.97 6.86 35.78
CA TYR A 627 -20.89 6.47 36.68
C TYR A 627 -20.01 7.64 37.14
N HIS A 628 -20.05 8.81 36.48
CA HIS A 628 -19.17 9.96 36.73
C HIS A 628 -17.70 9.54 36.98
N LEU A 629 -17.07 9.01 35.94
CA LEU A 629 -15.76 8.35 36.03
C LEU A 629 -14.60 9.33 36.14
N TYR A 630 -14.68 10.49 35.49
CA TYR A 630 -13.56 11.43 35.41
C TYR A 630 -13.87 12.73 36.16
N ASN A 631 -12.96 13.12 37.05
CA ASN A 631 -13.02 14.39 37.76
C ASN A 631 -11.83 15.26 37.37
N GLU A 632 -12.07 16.48 36.94
CA GLU A 632 -10.98 17.44 36.69
C GLU A 632 -10.36 17.89 38.02
N ILE A 633 -9.04 17.87 38.09
CA ILE A 633 -8.26 18.31 39.26
C ILE A 633 -7.32 19.46 38.88
N PRO A 634 -7.11 20.45 39.78
CA PRO A 634 -6.28 21.60 39.47
C PRO A 634 -4.80 21.21 39.35
N ILE A 635 -4.11 21.85 38.40
CA ILE A 635 -2.66 21.79 38.24
C ILE A 635 -2.05 23.17 38.44
N GLU A 636 -0.90 23.23 39.11
CA GLU A 636 -0.17 24.45 39.34
C GLU A 636 0.96 24.58 38.32
N LEU A 637 0.93 25.61 37.48
CA LEU A 637 2.02 25.91 36.55
C LEU A 637 3.21 26.51 37.33
N LYS A 638 4.39 25.88 37.24
CA LYS A 638 5.64 26.36 37.88
C LYS A 638 6.53 27.18 36.93
N SER A 639 6.36 27.00 35.62
CA SER A 639 7.11 27.77 34.62
C SER A 639 6.45 29.13 34.34
N ASN A 640 7.26 30.17 34.13
CA ASN A 640 6.76 31.46 33.68
C ASN A 640 6.46 31.41 32.18
N LEU A 641 5.19 31.27 31.81
CA LEU A 641 4.72 31.27 30.42
C LEU A 641 3.98 32.58 30.11
N HIS A 642 4.06 33.00 28.85
CA HIS A 642 3.24 34.11 28.36
C HIS A 642 1.85 33.58 27.99
N MET A 643 0.80 34.27 28.44
CA MET A 643 -0.58 33.96 28.08
C MET A 643 -1.11 35.04 27.13
N ILE A 644 -1.61 34.63 25.97
CA ILE A 644 -2.24 35.51 24.97
C ILE A 644 -3.52 34.80 24.52
N ASP A 645 -4.67 35.47 24.61
CA ASP A 645 -5.98 34.95 24.19
C ASP A 645 -6.29 33.53 24.72
N ASN A 646 -6.10 33.29 26.02
CA ASN A 646 -6.27 31.99 26.70
C ASN A 646 -5.34 30.85 26.20
N ARG A 647 -4.31 31.16 25.42
CA ARG A 647 -3.27 30.21 25.02
C ARG A 647 -1.96 30.51 25.74
N LEU A 648 -1.28 29.44 26.15
CA LEU A 648 0.04 29.48 26.76
C LEU A 648 1.11 29.38 25.67
N PHE A 649 2.13 30.23 25.77
CA PHE A 649 3.29 30.25 24.88
C PHE A 649 4.56 29.98 25.70
N ALA A 650 5.28 28.93 25.29
CA ALA A 650 6.58 28.56 25.84
C ALA A 650 7.66 28.75 24.77
N ASN A 651 8.69 29.52 25.09
CA ASN A 651 9.82 29.77 24.20
C ASN A 651 11.07 29.07 24.74
N SER A 652 11.92 28.60 23.83
CA SER A 652 13.20 28.00 24.21
C SER A 652 14.18 29.07 24.67
N LEU A 653 14.83 28.83 25.82
CA LEU A 653 15.86 29.71 26.37
C LEU A 653 17.25 29.42 25.77
N ASP A 654 17.51 28.16 25.44
CA ASP A 654 18.77 27.63 24.93
C ASP A 654 18.75 27.35 23.42
N LYS A 655 17.59 27.52 22.76
CA LYS A 655 17.28 27.14 21.37
C LYS A 655 17.35 25.64 21.08
N GLU A 656 17.49 24.81 22.11
CA GLU A 656 17.57 23.35 21.97
C GLU A 656 16.32 22.66 22.53
N SER A 657 15.80 23.15 23.65
CA SER A 657 14.66 22.54 24.31
C SER A 657 13.71 23.56 24.95
N ILE A 658 12.46 23.14 25.14
CA ILE A 658 11.43 23.87 25.87
C ILE A 658 10.95 22.94 26.98
N THR A 659 11.07 23.39 28.23
CA THR A 659 10.60 22.63 29.40
C THR A 659 9.51 23.41 30.12
N VAL A 660 8.33 22.80 30.23
CA VAL A 660 7.20 23.34 30.99
C VAL A 660 6.94 22.47 32.20
N ASN A 661 7.04 23.05 33.40
CA ASN A 661 6.91 22.36 34.67
C ASN A 661 5.55 22.64 35.31
N TYR A 662 4.93 21.57 35.81
CA TYR A 662 3.67 21.60 36.53
C TYR A 662 3.79 20.85 37.85
N ARG A 663 2.99 21.25 38.83
CA ARG A 663 2.82 20.55 40.10
C ARG A 663 1.38 20.10 40.26
N VAL A 664 1.20 18.85 40.67
CA VAL A 664 -0.07 18.31 41.15
C VAL A 664 -0.02 18.30 42.66
N ASN A 665 -1.03 18.90 43.31
CA ASN A 665 -1.10 19.01 44.77
C ASN A 665 -2.19 18.08 45.31
N ASP A 666 -1.83 17.19 46.24
CA ASP A 666 -2.74 16.28 46.96
C ASP A 666 -3.83 15.63 46.06
N PRO A 667 -3.44 14.87 45.01
CA PRO A 667 -4.42 14.17 44.20
C PRO A 667 -5.13 13.11 45.06
N LYS A 668 -6.42 12.85 44.85
CA LYS A 668 -7.05 11.63 45.40
C LYS A 668 -6.38 10.39 44.80
N THR A 669 -6.46 9.25 45.48
CA THR A 669 -6.00 7.97 44.92
C THR A 669 -6.72 7.68 43.61
N SER A 670 -6.03 7.84 42.47
CA SER A 670 -6.63 7.85 41.14
C SER A 670 -5.61 7.58 40.04
N GLN A 671 -6.10 7.17 38.86
CA GLN A 671 -5.34 7.16 37.63
C GLN A 671 -5.45 8.54 36.97
N LEU A 672 -4.31 9.16 36.66
CA LEU A 672 -4.28 10.54 36.16
C LEU A 672 -4.02 10.61 34.65
N TYR A 673 -4.78 11.47 33.97
CA TYR A 673 -4.67 11.74 32.52
C TYR A 673 -4.55 13.23 32.24
N LEU A 674 -3.48 13.64 31.58
CA LEU A 674 -3.25 15.01 31.16
C LEU A 674 -3.72 15.19 29.71
N MET A 675 -4.60 16.14 29.46
CA MET A 675 -5.07 16.50 28.12
C MET A 675 -4.56 17.89 27.74
N ILE A 676 -3.93 18.02 26.58
CA ILE A 676 -3.38 19.28 26.07
C ILE A 676 -4.03 19.61 24.73
N ASN A 677 -4.96 20.56 24.72
CA ASN A 677 -5.66 20.96 23.51
C ASN A 677 -4.86 21.98 22.69
N ASN A 678 -5.09 21.98 21.38
CA ASN A 678 -4.54 22.96 20.43
C ASN A 678 -3.00 23.13 20.55
N LEU A 679 -2.29 22.03 20.79
CA LEU A 679 -0.84 21.99 20.85
C LEU A 679 -0.24 22.23 19.45
N GLN A 680 0.61 23.24 19.34
CA GLN A 680 1.26 23.67 18.11
C GLN A 680 2.75 23.85 18.32
N PHE A 681 3.53 23.25 17.41
CA PHE A 681 4.98 23.28 17.39
C PHE A 681 5.48 24.31 16.37
N SER A 682 6.53 25.06 16.71
CA SER A 682 7.20 25.95 15.74
C SER A 682 7.87 25.20 14.58
N ASN A 683 8.35 23.97 14.83
CA ASN A 683 8.92 23.07 13.84
C ASN A 683 7.96 21.90 13.58
N GLN A 684 7.27 21.92 12.46
CA GLN A 684 6.26 20.90 12.13
C GLN A 684 6.85 19.52 11.84
N ASP A 685 8.15 19.44 11.51
CA ASP A 685 8.85 18.17 11.27
C ASP A 685 9.30 17.51 12.58
N GLN A 686 9.17 18.20 13.72
CA GLN A 686 9.61 17.74 15.04
C GLN A 686 8.48 17.88 16.07
N GLN A 687 7.53 16.95 16.03
CA GLN A 687 6.36 16.90 16.93
C GLN A 687 6.53 15.86 18.05
N ASN A 688 7.73 15.84 18.64
CA ASN A 688 8.08 14.95 19.74
C ASN A 688 7.92 15.65 21.07
N LEU A 689 7.23 15.01 22.01
CA LEU A 689 7.07 15.46 23.38
C LEU A 689 7.59 14.40 24.34
N LEU A 690 8.48 14.79 25.24
CA LEU A 690 8.96 13.95 26.33
C LEU A 690 8.23 14.35 27.62
N LEU A 691 7.37 13.45 28.09
CA LEU A 691 6.73 13.57 29.39
C LEU A 691 7.67 12.98 30.45
N LYS A 692 8.05 13.80 31.44
CA LYS A 692 8.82 13.37 32.60
C LYS A 692 7.98 13.46 33.87
N THR A 693 7.90 12.37 34.61
CA THR A 693 7.35 12.32 35.97
C THR A 693 8.43 11.77 36.91
N PRO A 694 8.24 11.78 38.23
CA PRO A 694 9.20 11.17 39.16
C PRO A 694 9.32 9.65 38.98
N ARG A 695 8.33 9.00 38.34
CA ARG A 695 8.27 7.54 38.21
C ARG A 695 8.70 7.02 36.85
N PHE A 696 8.50 7.80 35.79
CA PHE A 696 8.85 7.37 34.43
C PHE A 696 9.12 8.58 33.51
N SER A 697 9.77 8.30 32.39
CA SER A 697 9.92 9.25 31.29
C SER A 697 9.53 8.55 29.99
N ALA A 698 8.63 9.17 29.23
CA ALA A 698 8.13 8.62 27.98
C ALA A 698 8.21 9.67 26.87
N GLN A 699 8.98 9.36 25.83
CA GLN A 699 8.96 10.12 24.58
C GLN A 699 7.76 9.68 23.75
N GLN A 700 7.06 10.66 23.19
CA GLN A 700 5.86 10.43 22.41
C GLN A 700 5.89 11.24 21.14
N GLU A 701 5.65 10.55 20.03
CA GLU A 701 5.45 11.18 18.74
C GLU A 701 3.96 11.51 18.58
N LEU A 702 3.66 12.79 18.45
CA LEU A 702 2.28 13.30 18.38
C LEU A 702 1.74 13.42 16.96
N THR A 703 2.45 12.86 15.97
CA THR A 703 1.93 12.68 14.60
C THR A 703 0.76 11.69 14.61
N ASP A 704 0.86 10.61 15.40
CA ASP A 704 -0.13 9.55 15.46
C ASP A 704 -0.83 9.41 16.83
N ALA A 705 -0.58 10.29 17.83
CA ALA A 705 -1.23 10.26 19.15
C ALA A 705 -2.18 11.43 19.42
N TYR A 706 -3.28 11.22 20.15
CA TYR A 706 -3.88 12.36 20.83
C TYR A 706 -2.94 12.88 21.93
N PRO A 707 -2.92 14.20 22.20
CA PRO A 707 -2.22 14.78 23.35
C PRO A 707 -2.98 14.49 24.67
N LEU A 708 -3.28 13.21 24.90
CA LEU A 708 -3.93 12.64 26.07
C LEU A 708 -2.94 11.70 26.77
N PHE A 709 -2.20 12.21 27.73
CA PHE A 709 -1.08 11.51 28.34
C PHE A 709 -1.51 10.82 29.63
N ASN A 710 -1.18 9.53 29.76
CA ASN A 710 -1.36 8.82 31.02
C ASN A 710 -0.18 9.13 31.97
N LEU A 711 -0.45 9.80 33.10
CA LEU A 711 0.57 10.16 34.10
C LEU A 711 0.84 9.06 35.12
N GLY A 712 0.07 7.99 35.12
CA GLY A 712 0.16 6.90 36.10
C GLY A 712 -0.84 7.00 37.25
N THR A 713 -0.77 6.02 38.16
CA THR A 713 -1.61 5.94 39.37
C THR A 713 -0.90 6.59 40.55
N TYR A 714 -1.54 7.55 41.21
CA TYR A 714 -0.99 8.19 42.41
C TYR A 714 -1.88 7.94 43.63
N SER A 715 -1.27 7.97 44.81
CA SER A 715 -2.00 7.81 46.08
C SER A 715 -2.44 9.15 46.65
N LYS A 716 -3.48 9.12 47.50
CA LYS A 716 -3.92 10.31 48.24
C LYS A 716 -2.77 10.98 49.00
N GLY A 717 -2.63 12.30 48.90
CA GLY A 717 -1.58 13.07 49.59
C GLY A 717 -0.25 13.17 48.82
N GLU A 718 -0.10 12.47 47.70
CA GLU A 718 1.16 12.40 46.97
C GLU A 718 1.29 13.57 45.97
N SER A 719 1.74 14.74 46.44
CA SER A 719 2.08 15.85 45.55
C SER A 719 3.34 15.55 44.74
N PHE A 720 3.33 15.86 43.45
CA PHE A 720 4.47 15.61 42.56
C PHE A 720 4.60 16.66 41.46
N ASP A 721 5.80 16.78 40.93
CA ASP A 721 6.12 17.64 39.79
C ASP A 721 6.24 16.79 38.52
N PHE A 722 5.74 17.29 37.40
CA PHE A 722 5.98 16.70 36.08
C PHE A 722 6.38 17.78 35.07
N SER A 723 7.09 17.36 34.03
CA SER A 723 7.63 18.23 33.01
C SER A 723 7.21 17.76 31.62
N LEU A 724 6.81 18.71 30.78
CA LEU A 724 6.67 18.53 29.34
C LEU A 724 7.91 19.11 28.68
N VAL A 725 8.69 18.26 28.03
CA VAL A 725 9.94 18.64 27.35
C VAL A 725 9.76 18.48 25.85
N VAL A 726 9.89 19.57 25.10
CA VAL A 726 9.88 19.57 23.63
C VAL A 726 11.27 19.92 23.14
N MET A 727 11.84 19.06 22.30
CA MET A 727 13.17 19.25 21.71
C MET A 727 13.07 19.92 20.33
N ASN A 728 14.14 20.60 19.90
CA ASN A 728 14.32 21.11 18.54
C ASN A 728 13.20 22.05 18.05
N ASN A 729 12.63 22.82 18.98
CA ASN A 729 11.57 23.80 18.73
C ASN A 729 11.94 25.14 19.37
N LEU A 730 11.71 26.24 18.66
CA LEU A 730 11.93 27.59 19.17
C LEU A 730 10.79 28.05 20.07
N SER A 731 9.56 27.67 19.73
CA SER A 731 8.37 27.93 20.53
C SER A 731 7.33 26.82 20.39
N VAL A 732 6.51 26.69 21.43
CA VAL A 732 5.36 25.80 21.49
C VAL A 732 4.20 26.56 22.11
N SER A 733 2.99 26.36 21.57
CA SER A 733 1.77 26.99 22.08
C SER A 733 0.65 25.98 22.25
N PHE A 734 -0.16 26.14 23.30
CA PHE A 734 -1.24 25.21 23.65
C PHE A 734 -2.26 25.88 24.57
N ASP A 735 -3.46 25.32 24.64
CA ASP A 735 -4.46 25.75 25.61
C ASP A 735 -4.08 25.26 27.01
N GLN A 736 -4.66 25.84 28.06
CA GLN A 736 -4.40 25.40 29.43
C GLN A 736 -4.64 23.88 29.57
N PRO A 737 -3.62 23.09 29.99
CA PRO A 737 -3.78 21.65 30.14
C PRO A 737 -4.83 21.31 31.20
N GLN A 738 -5.61 20.27 30.93
CA GLN A 738 -6.61 19.74 31.85
C GLN A 738 -6.12 18.41 32.41
N LEU A 739 -6.21 18.25 33.74
CA LEU A 739 -5.82 17.01 34.40
C LEU A 739 -7.08 16.30 34.91
N PHE A 740 -7.32 15.09 34.42
CA PHE A 740 -8.45 14.25 34.82
C PHE A 740 -7.98 13.13 35.73
N ALA A 741 -8.63 13.01 36.89
CA ALA A 741 -8.52 11.90 37.81
C ALA A 741 -9.67 10.91 37.59
N LEU A 742 -9.33 9.67 37.24
CA LEU A 742 -10.29 8.56 37.17
C LEU A 742 -10.67 8.11 38.58
N ASP A 743 -11.96 8.12 38.89
CA ASP A 743 -12.51 7.53 40.09
C ASP A 743 -12.41 6.00 40.00
N LEU A 744 -11.46 5.43 40.75
CA LEU A 744 -11.16 4.00 40.73
C LEU A 744 -12.29 3.15 41.32
N GLU A 745 -13.09 3.69 42.25
CA GLU A 745 -14.23 2.98 42.82
C GLU A 745 -15.39 2.92 41.82
N ALA A 746 -15.71 4.05 41.19
CA ALA A 746 -16.70 4.09 40.11
C ALA A 746 -16.29 3.21 38.92
N TYR A 747 -15.02 3.27 38.53
CA TYR A 747 -14.47 2.40 37.50
C TYR A 747 -14.54 0.91 37.88
N GLN A 748 -14.18 0.52 39.10
CA GLN A 748 -14.26 -0.88 39.50
C GLN A 748 -15.72 -1.37 39.55
N ARG A 749 -16.66 -0.55 40.04
CA ARG A 749 -18.10 -0.88 39.99
C ARG A 749 -18.58 -1.12 38.56
N LEU A 750 -18.12 -0.31 37.61
CA LEU A 750 -18.43 -0.49 36.19
C LEU A 750 -17.88 -1.81 35.64
N ILE A 751 -16.62 -2.13 35.93
CA ILE A 751 -16.00 -3.38 35.49
C ILE A 751 -16.70 -4.59 36.10
N ASP A 752 -17.02 -4.52 37.40
CA ASP A 752 -17.73 -5.58 38.10
C ASP A 752 -19.16 -5.75 37.56
N HIS A 753 -19.84 -4.66 37.16
CA HIS A 753 -21.12 -4.72 36.46
C HIS A 753 -21.00 -5.58 35.19
N PHE A 754 -20.05 -5.30 34.31
CA PHE A 754 -19.86 -6.09 33.08
C PHE A 754 -19.40 -7.53 33.36
N LYS A 755 -18.48 -7.75 34.30
CA LYS A 755 -18.02 -9.11 34.67
C LYS A 755 -19.12 -9.96 35.29
N SER A 756 -20.09 -9.35 35.98
CA SER A 756 -21.23 -10.07 36.55
C SER A 756 -22.19 -10.60 35.47
N GLN A 757 -22.17 -10.00 34.27
CA GLN A 757 -22.97 -10.45 33.14
C GLN A 757 -22.36 -11.72 32.54
N LYS A 758 -23.20 -12.75 32.35
CA LYS A 758 -22.75 -14.05 31.81
C LYS A 758 -22.70 -14.00 30.28
N VAL A 759 -21.58 -13.50 29.75
CA VAL A 759 -21.23 -13.58 28.33
C VAL A 759 -20.00 -14.47 28.17
N GLU A 760 -20.20 -15.68 27.68
CA GLU A 760 -19.12 -16.63 27.39
C GLU A 760 -18.87 -16.64 25.88
N LEU A 761 -17.63 -16.42 25.46
CA LEU A 761 -17.25 -16.22 24.07
C LEU A 761 -16.10 -17.15 23.67
N ALA A 762 -16.21 -17.75 22.49
CA ALA A 762 -15.12 -18.43 21.81
C ALA A 762 -14.99 -17.90 20.38
N VAL A 763 -13.77 -17.47 20.03
CA VAL A 763 -13.42 -17.02 18.67
C VAL A 763 -12.50 -18.05 18.05
N LYS A 764 -12.83 -18.48 16.84
CA LYS A 764 -11.96 -19.36 16.05
C LYS A 764 -12.03 -18.92 14.59
N ASN A 765 -10.88 -18.53 14.03
CA ASN A 765 -10.77 -18.10 12.64
C ASN A 765 -11.77 -16.96 12.33
N ASN A 766 -12.65 -17.16 11.36
CA ASN A 766 -13.72 -16.24 10.98
C ASN A 766 -15.08 -16.55 11.65
N HIS A 767 -15.06 -17.28 12.77
CA HIS A 767 -16.27 -17.65 13.53
C HIS A 767 -16.24 -17.12 14.95
N ILE A 768 -17.40 -16.66 15.41
CA ILE A 768 -17.63 -16.22 16.79
C ILE A 768 -18.81 -16.99 17.34
N ASN A 769 -18.60 -17.70 18.44
CA ASN A 769 -19.67 -18.38 19.18
C ASN A 769 -19.77 -17.73 20.56
N LEU A 770 -20.97 -17.33 20.95
CA LEU A 770 -21.19 -16.78 22.28
C LEU A 770 -22.49 -17.32 22.90
N HIS A 771 -22.45 -17.41 24.22
CA HIS A 771 -23.60 -17.68 25.07
C HIS A 771 -23.87 -16.44 25.92
N TYR A 772 -25.13 -16.01 25.97
CA TYR A 772 -25.53 -14.87 26.78
C TYR A 772 -26.68 -15.24 27.72
N LYS A 773 -26.76 -14.53 28.85
CA LYS A 773 -27.93 -14.51 29.72
C LYS A 773 -28.25 -13.06 30.11
N THR A 774 -29.47 -12.62 29.83
CA THR A 774 -29.96 -11.29 30.21
C THR A 774 -31.33 -11.38 30.90
N GLN A 775 -31.59 -10.45 31.83
CA GLN A 775 -32.85 -10.37 32.58
C GLN A 775 -33.91 -9.49 31.91
N LYS A 776 -33.54 -8.76 30.86
CA LYS A 776 -34.41 -7.91 30.05
C LYS A 776 -33.94 -7.91 28.60
N GLU A 777 -34.72 -7.32 27.71
CA GLU A 777 -34.26 -7.07 26.35
C GLU A 777 -32.99 -6.19 26.37
N ALA A 778 -32.00 -6.56 25.57
CA ALA A 778 -30.66 -5.97 25.61
C ALA A 778 -29.99 -6.01 24.22
N SER A 779 -28.83 -5.36 24.08
CA SER A 779 -27.97 -5.48 22.92
C SER A 779 -26.64 -6.13 23.29
N LEU A 780 -26.16 -7.02 22.45
CA LEU A 780 -24.78 -7.50 22.45
C LEU A 780 -23.99 -6.55 21.55
N LEU A 781 -23.15 -5.70 22.12
CA LEU A 781 -22.26 -4.79 21.39
C LEU A 781 -20.90 -5.47 21.21
N PHE A 782 -20.42 -5.56 19.98
CA PHE A 782 -19.13 -6.16 19.65
C PHE A 782 -18.12 -5.04 19.44
N THR A 783 -16.95 -5.14 20.07
CA THR A 783 -15.80 -4.26 19.79
C THR A 783 -15.08 -4.71 18.52
N LEU A 784 -15.86 -4.84 17.45
CA LEU A 784 -15.47 -5.19 16.10
C LEU A 784 -16.16 -4.23 15.11
N PRO A 785 -15.52 -3.93 13.97
CA PRO A 785 -16.12 -3.10 12.94
C PRO A 785 -17.40 -3.74 12.39
N TYR A 786 -18.40 -2.91 12.09
CA TYR A 786 -19.55 -3.36 11.32
C TYR A 786 -19.13 -3.67 9.89
N ASP A 787 -19.38 -4.91 9.47
CA ASP A 787 -19.12 -5.38 8.12
C ASP A 787 -20.25 -6.30 7.67
N LYS A 788 -20.73 -6.11 6.44
CA LYS A 788 -21.83 -6.90 5.85
C LYS A 788 -21.43 -8.35 5.56
N GLY A 789 -20.13 -8.67 5.58
CA GLY A 789 -19.63 -10.03 5.51
C GLY A 789 -19.94 -10.86 6.76
N TRP A 790 -20.24 -10.23 7.90
CA TRP A 790 -20.69 -10.95 9.09
C TRP A 790 -22.16 -11.37 8.95
N LYS A 791 -22.41 -12.66 9.21
CA LYS A 791 -23.77 -13.21 9.37
C LYS A 791 -23.94 -13.79 10.75
N ALA A 792 -25.11 -13.60 11.37
CA ALA A 792 -25.41 -14.09 12.70
C ALA A 792 -26.67 -14.98 12.72
N SER A 793 -26.68 -15.95 13.63
CA SER A 793 -27.87 -16.74 13.97
C SER A 793 -28.00 -16.87 15.49
N ARG A 794 -29.24 -16.80 15.99
CA ARG A 794 -29.60 -17.06 17.38
C ARG A 794 -30.35 -18.38 17.46
N ASP A 795 -29.79 -19.34 18.20
CA ASP A 795 -30.38 -20.67 18.38
C ASP A 795 -30.76 -21.33 17.03
N GLY A 796 -29.93 -21.12 16.01
CA GLY A 796 -30.11 -21.63 14.64
C GLY A 796 -30.96 -20.75 13.71
N LYS A 797 -31.65 -19.73 14.23
CA LYS A 797 -32.47 -18.81 13.42
C LYS A 797 -31.66 -17.56 13.03
N PRO A 798 -31.68 -17.10 11.76
CA PRO A 798 -30.98 -15.88 11.36
C PRO A 798 -31.39 -14.66 12.19
N VAL A 799 -30.42 -13.83 12.56
CA VAL A 799 -30.67 -12.54 13.24
C VAL A 799 -29.87 -11.43 12.55
N THR A 800 -30.44 -10.23 12.54
CA THR A 800 -29.83 -9.06 11.89
C THR A 800 -28.74 -8.47 12.77
N ILE A 801 -27.57 -8.25 12.18
CA ILE A 801 -26.50 -7.43 12.75
C ILE A 801 -26.78 -5.99 12.35
N THR A 802 -26.77 -5.06 13.31
CA THR A 802 -26.93 -3.62 13.04
C THR A 802 -25.71 -2.85 13.52
N LYS A 803 -25.58 -1.60 13.07
CA LYS A 803 -24.52 -0.70 13.50
C LYS A 803 -24.73 -0.24 14.95
N ALA A 804 -23.63 -0.01 15.64
CA ALA A 804 -23.54 0.68 16.92
C ALA A 804 -22.50 1.81 16.79
N GLN A 805 -22.82 3.00 17.28
CA GLN A 805 -22.04 4.23 17.09
C GLN A 805 -21.70 4.52 15.62
N GLY A 806 -22.51 4.04 14.68
CA GLY A 806 -22.23 4.11 13.24
C GLY A 806 -21.08 3.23 12.69
N GLY A 807 -20.13 2.78 13.53
CA GLY A 807 -18.92 2.06 13.10
C GLY A 807 -18.73 0.64 13.68
N LEU A 808 -19.23 0.36 14.89
CA LEU A 808 -19.19 -0.96 15.53
C LEU A 808 -20.44 -1.78 15.19
N MET A 809 -20.49 -3.06 15.57
CA MET A 809 -21.68 -3.89 15.36
C MET A 809 -22.39 -4.30 16.65
N LYS A 810 -23.71 -4.50 16.56
CA LYS A 810 -24.56 -5.01 17.64
C LYS A 810 -25.61 -6.00 17.16
N ILE A 811 -26.08 -6.83 18.09
CA ILE A 811 -27.24 -7.72 17.91
C ILE A 811 -28.19 -7.52 19.09
N ASN A 812 -29.45 -7.19 18.81
CA ASN A 812 -30.47 -7.09 19.84
C ASN A 812 -30.96 -8.49 20.24
N VAL A 813 -31.07 -8.73 21.53
CA VAL A 813 -31.44 -10.01 22.12
C VAL A 813 -32.55 -9.86 23.16
N PRO A 814 -33.54 -10.77 23.18
CA PRO A 814 -34.62 -10.73 24.14
C PRO A 814 -34.14 -11.17 25.53
N LYS A 815 -34.99 -10.94 26.53
CA LYS A 815 -34.83 -11.52 27.87
C LYS A 815 -34.64 -13.03 27.78
N GLY A 816 -33.70 -13.58 28.56
CA GLY A 816 -33.47 -15.01 28.69
C GLY A 816 -32.03 -15.42 28.41
N LYS A 817 -31.85 -16.68 28.03
CA LYS A 817 -30.56 -17.24 27.58
C LYS A 817 -30.63 -17.51 26.09
N GLY A 818 -29.51 -17.39 25.39
CA GLY A 818 -29.43 -17.82 24.00
C GLY A 818 -28.00 -18.03 23.54
N LYS A 819 -27.87 -18.69 22.38
CA LYS A 819 -26.60 -18.90 21.70
C LYS A 819 -26.57 -18.09 20.41
N ILE A 820 -25.58 -17.21 20.26
CA ILE A 820 -25.30 -16.54 18.99
C ILE A 820 -24.12 -17.24 18.31
N LYS A 821 -24.28 -17.55 17.03
CA LYS A 821 -23.20 -17.99 16.14
C LYS A 821 -23.03 -16.99 15.02
N MET A 822 -21.82 -16.49 14.82
CA MET A 822 -21.47 -15.59 13.74
C MET A 822 -20.40 -16.21 12.85
N THR A 823 -20.48 -15.92 11.56
CA THR A 823 -19.48 -16.34 10.57
C THR A 823 -19.25 -15.19 9.60
N PHE A 824 -17.99 -14.90 9.33
CA PHE A 824 -17.60 -13.93 8.31
C PHE A 824 -17.33 -14.61 6.98
N ILE A 825 -18.01 -14.16 5.93
CA ILE A 825 -17.72 -14.47 4.53
C ILE A 825 -17.79 -13.13 3.79
N PRO A 826 -16.75 -12.73 3.02
CA PRO A 826 -16.75 -11.45 2.31
C PRO A 826 -18.05 -11.24 1.53
N GLU A 827 -18.63 -10.05 1.64
CA GLU A 827 -19.89 -9.73 0.96
C GLU A 827 -19.73 -9.96 -0.55
N GLY A 828 -20.71 -10.64 -1.17
CA GLY A 828 -20.66 -10.94 -2.59
C GLY A 828 -19.71 -12.07 -3.01
N LEU A 829 -18.94 -12.72 -2.12
CA LEU A 829 -18.01 -13.80 -2.52
C LEU A 829 -18.72 -14.96 -3.21
N ILE A 830 -19.82 -15.45 -2.63
CA ILE A 830 -20.59 -16.56 -3.21
C ILE A 830 -21.11 -16.19 -4.60
N LEU A 831 -21.68 -14.99 -4.75
CA LEU A 831 -22.15 -14.48 -6.04
C LEU A 831 -20.98 -14.30 -7.02
N GLY A 832 -19.85 -13.78 -6.56
CA GLY A 832 -18.63 -13.62 -7.34
C GLY A 832 -18.12 -14.95 -7.87
N CYS A 833 -18.08 -16.00 -7.04
CA CYS A 833 -17.72 -17.35 -7.46
C CYS A 833 -18.68 -17.91 -8.52
N LEU A 834 -19.99 -17.73 -8.35
CA LEU A 834 -21.00 -18.14 -9.33
C LEU A 834 -20.81 -17.41 -10.67
N LEU A 835 -20.65 -16.09 -10.64
CA LEU A 835 -20.39 -15.28 -11.82
C LEU A 835 -19.08 -15.69 -12.49
N SER A 836 -18.03 -15.99 -11.72
CA SER A 836 -16.76 -16.44 -12.25
C SER A 836 -16.84 -17.79 -12.94
N LEU A 837 -17.57 -18.74 -12.37
CA LEU A 837 -17.85 -20.02 -13.01
C LEU A 837 -18.62 -19.83 -14.32
N ILE A 838 -19.66 -18.98 -14.32
CA ILE A 838 -20.43 -18.66 -15.53
C ILE A 838 -19.53 -18.02 -16.60
N GLY A 839 -18.71 -17.03 -16.23
CA GLY A 839 -17.78 -16.37 -17.15
C GLY A 839 -16.79 -17.34 -17.77
N PHE A 840 -16.25 -18.26 -16.98
CA PHE A 840 -15.34 -19.30 -17.47
C PHE A 840 -16.03 -20.28 -18.41
N LEU A 841 -17.22 -20.78 -18.06
CA LEU A 841 -17.99 -21.69 -18.92
C LEU A 841 -18.39 -21.01 -20.25
N LEU A 842 -18.84 -19.76 -20.21
CA LEU A 842 -19.16 -18.98 -21.40
C LEU A 842 -17.93 -18.77 -22.29
N PHE A 843 -16.75 -18.56 -21.69
CA PHE A 843 -15.50 -18.49 -22.43
C PHE A 843 -15.19 -19.82 -23.16
N LEU A 844 -15.31 -20.96 -22.49
CA LEU A 844 -15.09 -22.27 -23.12
C LEU A 844 -16.06 -22.52 -24.27
N ILE A 845 -17.35 -22.18 -24.09
CA ILE A 845 -18.37 -22.28 -25.14
C ILE A 845 -18.01 -21.37 -26.32
N TYR A 846 -17.69 -20.10 -26.06
CA TYR A 846 -17.34 -19.14 -27.12
C TYR A 846 -16.10 -19.57 -27.89
N GLN A 847 -15.06 -20.02 -27.18
CA GLN A 847 -13.83 -20.55 -27.79
C GLN A 847 -14.11 -21.78 -28.66
N SER A 848 -14.97 -22.70 -28.21
CA SER A 848 -15.36 -23.89 -28.97
C SER A 848 -16.10 -23.53 -30.27
N ILE A 849 -17.08 -22.62 -30.19
CA ILE A 849 -17.84 -22.13 -31.36
C ILE A 849 -16.90 -21.52 -32.39
N GLN A 850 -15.96 -20.68 -31.94
CA GLN A 850 -15.02 -20.01 -32.84
C GLN A 850 -14.02 -20.97 -33.49
N THR A 851 -13.58 -22.00 -32.75
CA THR A 851 -12.72 -23.06 -33.28
C THR A 851 -13.46 -23.90 -34.33
N HIS A 852 -14.74 -24.23 -34.11
CA HIS A 852 -15.56 -24.92 -35.10
C HIS A 852 -15.83 -24.09 -36.35
N GLN A 853 -16.13 -22.80 -36.23
CA GLN A 853 -16.36 -21.91 -37.38
C GLN A 853 -15.10 -21.74 -38.25
N THR A 854 -13.93 -21.71 -37.63
CA THR A 854 -12.64 -21.64 -38.36
C THR A 854 -12.30 -22.96 -39.04
N SER A 855 -12.66 -24.11 -38.47
CA SER A 855 -12.49 -25.43 -39.11
C SER A 855 -13.40 -25.66 -40.34
N LYS A 856 -14.53 -24.94 -40.44
CA LYS A 856 -15.51 -25.08 -41.54
C LYS A 856 -15.27 -24.15 -42.74
N LYS A 857 -14.31 -23.21 -42.68
CA LYS A 857 -13.90 -22.45 -43.87
C LYS A 857 -13.04 -23.36 -44.75
N PRO A 858 -13.46 -23.71 -45.99
CA PRO A 858 -12.63 -24.51 -46.87
C PRO A 858 -11.32 -23.78 -47.18
N LEU A 859 -10.23 -24.54 -47.24
CA LEU A 859 -8.91 -24.11 -47.73
C LEU A 859 -9.01 -23.77 -49.22
N HIS A 860 -9.67 -22.68 -49.58
CA HIS A 860 -9.46 -22.04 -50.87
C HIS A 860 -8.76 -20.71 -50.61
N ASP A 861 -7.62 -20.58 -51.28
CA ASP A 861 -6.68 -19.46 -51.33
C ASP A 861 -5.79 -19.29 -50.09
N LYS A 862 -4.75 -20.13 -50.05
CA LYS A 862 -3.45 -19.80 -49.45
C LYS A 862 -2.41 -19.61 -50.53
#